data_AF-A0A2V7XNV3-F1
#
_entry.id   AF-A0A2V7XNV3-F1
#
_cell.length_a   1.000
_cell.length_b   1.000
_cell.length_c   1.000
_cell.angle_alpha   90.00
_cell.angle_beta   90.00
_cell.angle_gamma   90.00
#
_symmetry.space_group_name_H-M   'P 1'
#
loop_
_entity.id
_entity.type
_entity.pdbx_description
1 polymer ?
#
loop_
_entity_poly.entity_id
_entity_poly.type
_entity_poly.pdbx_seq_one_letter_code
_entity_poly.pdbx_strand_id
1 'polypeptide(L)'
;MSEGGERHTNRLVHSTSPYLLQHAHNPVDWHPWGEEALARARAEDKPILLSIGYSACHWCHVMERESFEDETIAGFMNAHFVPVKVDREERPDLDDIYMAATLAMNQGQGGWPMTVFLTPDQEPFFAGTYFPPTDRYGRPGFKTLLERIADLWLRDREGLRAQGAEVARFLRESTRPAPGPSVGAEEIRKAVAQLARDFDERWGGFGHAPKFPPSPALSLLLRAHRRFEDEGALRMATRTLGMMARGGMHDQIGGGFHRYSVDERWLVPHFEKMLYDNAQLARVYLEAFQATGDPALRAVAIDVLDYILREMTSPEGGFYSATDADSEGEEGRFFVWTPARVREALGDEEAARRFGAYYDITERGNFEGQSIPNAPRSLPEVAEDLGLPAAELEESLAAARATLHQARARRVPPGLDDKVLTAWNGLMLGALAEGFRVTGDRRYLDAATRAAGFLRAQLTTPEGRLVRTWRAGTAHLAGYLEDYAYLASGLLDLYEAGGDVAHLREAQRLAGRIREDFAAEEGGFYSTARDHESLLVRHREGHDGATPAPNAVAAHVLARLSHHLDREDLRDEAAGAIRVWAKAIARQPRAFATSLAVVDLLLDGPVELALVGAEGDRGREALRAELARHYLPNRIVAVHDPAHGPSPLPLLAGKDTVKGQAALYVCRHFACQRPVTAAADVAVALAIGAALPADGGDRALDARPLPGAATAEATAAFARAQPASVTGYAPLGDTGLVTSRIGFGSYRVDDETPEHRRALVKALRAGVDVIDTSTTYTDGGSERLVGQVLREMTHAGERGREETIVVSKLGYVQGENLERAQEKEAVGRPWPEVVKYGEGVWHCIHPEFLADQLTRSLQRLQIGTLDVGLLHNPEYFLMDAHERSHGPLERRRGEFYRRLAESFGFLEEQVRAGRVLWYGVSSNTCTRPASDPEAASLTRMLEAARAGAGEGHHFRVLQLPLNLYESGAVLERKEGPGLDRTVLDVAREAGVGVLVNRPLNAMRDAGLLRLASVEVPAPEVDLDAQLGVVAGLEDEYRRDVASRLEVAEGSVPPSEFFRWGTELPGVAGQVQGLEHWEALEGQRILPPLGQALSALDHHLSGDLGETWHAWRARYVPQLQKALGELRRRAAEKSRGVSAGLEAAIDPLLPPERRGETLSRKALWVVASTPGVSSVLVGMRREDYVADAVAVMSWPPLADPAAVYRAVRARAATLVTA
;
A
#
# COMPACT_ATOMS: atom_id res chain seq x y z
N MET A 1 -43.68 22.20 21.99
CA MET A 1 -44.24 21.54 23.19
C MET A 1 -45.75 21.52 23.09
N SER A 2 -46.34 20.38 22.75
CA SER A 2 -47.74 20.07 23.07
C SER A 2 -47.75 19.23 24.35
N GLU A 3 -48.41 19.72 25.38
CA GLU A 3 -48.71 18.97 26.60
C GLU A 3 -49.91 18.06 26.33
N GLY A 4 -49.79 16.74 26.58
CA GLY A 4 -50.96 15.85 26.65
C GLY A 4 -50.82 14.37 26.27
N GLY A 5 -49.65 13.87 25.84
CA GLY A 5 -49.43 12.42 25.59
C GLY A 5 -48.62 11.76 26.71
N GLU A 6 -48.94 10.52 27.09
CA GLU A 6 -48.04 9.71 27.93
C GLU A 6 -46.66 9.65 27.25
N ARG A 7 -45.61 10.11 27.93
CA ARG A 7 -44.25 10.02 27.40
C ARG A 7 -43.82 8.56 27.43
N HIS A 8 -43.67 7.94 26.26
CA HIS A 8 -42.99 6.65 26.13
C HIS A 8 -41.59 6.75 26.75
N THR A 9 -41.09 5.64 27.30
CA THR A 9 -39.72 5.56 27.83
C THR A 9 -39.16 4.20 27.46
N ASN A 10 -38.13 4.19 26.63
CA ASN A 10 -37.43 2.98 26.21
C ASN A 10 -36.08 2.85 26.95
N ARG A 11 -35.29 1.84 26.59
CA ARG A 11 -34.04 1.47 27.30
C ARG A 11 -32.93 2.51 27.17
N LEU A 12 -32.99 3.40 26.17
CA LEU A 12 -31.96 4.41 25.94
C LEU A 12 -31.90 5.46 27.06
N VAL A 13 -32.92 5.55 27.93
CA VAL A 13 -32.91 6.42 29.13
C VAL A 13 -31.75 6.12 30.09
N HIS A 14 -31.15 4.93 30.00
CA HIS A 14 -30.00 4.51 30.80
C HIS A 14 -28.66 4.76 30.11
N SER A 15 -28.65 5.29 28.89
CA SER A 15 -27.43 5.64 28.16
C SER A 15 -26.82 6.93 28.69
N THR A 16 -25.52 7.11 28.50
CA THR A 16 -24.84 8.40 28.70
C THR A 16 -24.74 9.22 27.42
N SER A 17 -24.85 8.60 26.23
CA SER A 17 -24.76 9.30 24.95
C SER A 17 -25.89 10.32 24.79
N PRO A 18 -25.58 11.61 24.52
CA PRO A 18 -26.59 12.60 24.18
C PRO A 18 -27.46 12.19 23.00
N TYR A 19 -26.88 11.56 21.97
CA TYR A 19 -27.63 11.06 20.81
C TYR A 19 -28.65 9.98 21.20
N LEU A 20 -28.24 8.99 22.00
CA LEU A 20 -29.15 7.93 22.43
C LEU A 20 -30.23 8.48 23.38
N LEU A 21 -29.87 9.41 24.26
CA LEU A 21 -30.80 10.06 25.19
C LEU A 21 -31.86 10.90 24.48
N GLN A 22 -31.53 11.54 23.35
CA GLN A 22 -32.51 12.26 22.51
C GLN A 22 -33.66 11.33 22.10
N HIS A 23 -33.36 10.06 21.83
CA HIS A 23 -34.32 9.06 21.37
C HIS A 23 -35.00 8.24 22.50
N ALA A 24 -34.71 8.52 23.77
CA ALA A 24 -35.17 7.74 24.91
C ALA A 24 -36.70 7.76 25.13
N HIS A 25 -37.37 8.78 24.57
CA HIS A 25 -38.80 8.99 24.72
C HIS A 25 -39.61 8.75 23.44
N ASN A 26 -38.98 8.20 22.40
CA ASN A 26 -39.68 7.84 21.16
C ASN A 26 -40.60 6.63 21.39
N PRO A 27 -41.74 6.55 20.68
CA PRO A 27 -42.65 5.40 20.72
C PRO A 27 -42.01 4.09 20.20
N VAL A 28 -40.92 4.18 19.44
CA VAL A 28 -40.10 3.03 19.07
C VAL A 28 -39.42 2.47 20.33
N ASP A 29 -39.53 1.15 20.56
CA ASP A 29 -38.87 0.40 21.64
C ASP A 29 -37.38 0.21 21.31
N TRP A 30 -36.63 1.31 21.29
CA TRP A 30 -35.20 1.30 20.97
C TRP A 30 -34.39 0.53 22.00
N HIS A 31 -33.46 -0.28 21.50
CA HIS A 31 -32.38 -0.90 22.27
C HIS A 31 -31.06 -0.23 21.94
N PRO A 32 -30.15 -0.04 22.92
CA PRO A 32 -28.75 0.16 22.60
C PRO A 32 -28.19 -1.12 21.98
N TRP A 33 -27.12 -1.02 21.18
CA TRP A 33 -26.41 -2.23 20.73
C TRP A 33 -25.82 -2.98 21.93
N GLY A 34 -26.14 -4.27 22.04
CA GLY A 34 -25.60 -5.13 23.09
C GLY A 34 -26.32 -6.48 23.17
N GLU A 35 -25.88 -7.32 24.10
CA GLU A 35 -26.34 -8.72 24.18
C GLU A 35 -27.85 -8.86 24.39
N GLU A 36 -28.51 -7.92 25.09
CA GLU A 36 -29.97 -7.93 25.25
C GLU A 36 -30.70 -7.90 23.90
N ALA A 37 -30.34 -6.94 23.03
CA ALA A 37 -30.96 -6.79 21.71
C ALA A 37 -30.62 -7.96 20.77
N LEU A 38 -29.35 -8.38 20.78
CA LEU A 38 -28.84 -9.44 19.92
C LEU A 38 -29.42 -10.80 20.30
N ALA A 39 -29.50 -11.13 21.59
CA ALA A 39 -30.13 -12.35 22.07
C ALA A 39 -31.63 -12.37 21.78
N ARG A 40 -32.31 -11.22 21.93
CA ARG A 40 -33.72 -11.08 21.58
C ARG A 40 -33.97 -11.34 20.09
N ALA A 41 -33.17 -10.75 19.20
CA ALA A 41 -33.28 -10.96 17.75
C ALA A 41 -33.14 -12.44 17.38
N ARG A 42 -32.19 -13.16 18.01
CA ARG A 42 -32.00 -14.61 17.83
C ARG A 42 -33.16 -15.43 18.40
N ALA A 43 -33.63 -15.11 19.60
CA ALA A 43 -34.69 -15.85 20.27
C ALA A 43 -36.05 -15.69 19.58
N GLU A 44 -36.35 -14.50 19.07
CA GLU A 44 -37.59 -14.20 18.35
C GLU A 44 -37.50 -14.48 16.83
N ASP A 45 -36.30 -14.78 16.30
CA ASP A 45 -35.98 -14.90 14.87
C ASP A 45 -36.53 -13.73 14.03
N LYS A 46 -36.27 -12.51 14.54
CA LYS A 46 -36.66 -11.24 13.93
C LYS A 46 -35.44 -10.50 13.36
N PRO A 47 -35.57 -9.80 12.23
CA PRO A 47 -34.50 -8.95 11.74
C PRO A 47 -34.21 -7.81 12.72
N ILE A 48 -32.95 -7.39 12.77
CA ILE A 48 -32.54 -6.18 13.48
C ILE A 48 -32.73 -5.01 12.53
N LEU A 49 -33.42 -3.97 13.00
CA LEU A 49 -33.43 -2.66 12.34
C LEU A 49 -32.41 -1.78 13.07
N LEU A 50 -31.25 -1.64 12.47
CA LEU A 50 -30.13 -0.86 13.00
C LEU A 50 -30.19 0.56 12.45
N SER A 51 -30.22 1.55 13.35
CA SER A 51 -30.11 2.97 13.02
C SER A 51 -28.86 3.57 13.68
N ILE A 52 -27.92 4.07 12.87
CA ILE A 52 -26.68 4.70 13.33
C ILE A 52 -26.69 6.20 13.01
N GLY A 53 -26.28 7.03 13.98
CA GLY A 53 -26.16 8.48 13.85
C GLY A 53 -25.35 9.09 15.00
N TYR A 54 -25.47 10.41 15.18
CA TYR A 54 -24.82 11.18 16.25
C TYR A 54 -25.64 12.45 16.54
N SER A 55 -25.36 13.11 17.66
CA SER A 55 -26.22 14.13 18.28
C SER A 55 -26.37 15.41 17.47
N ALA A 56 -25.33 15.85 16.75
CA ALA A 56 -25.31 17.07 15.95
C ALA A 56 -25.85 16.89 14.51
N CYS A 57 -26.31 15.68 14.16
CA CYS A 57 -26.74 15.32 12.82
C CYS A 57 -28.16 15.84 12.51
N HIS A 58 -28.27 16.88 11.67
CA HIS A 58 -29.56 17.45 11.26
C HIS A 58 -30.53 16.41 10.66
N TRP A 59 -30.07 15.62 9.67
CA TRP A 59 -30.93 14.61 9.02
C TRP A 59 -31.37 13.49 9.96
N CYS A 60 -30.63 13.27 11.05
CA CYS A 60 -31.00 12.32 12.09
C CYS A 60 -32.20 12.85 12.90
N HIS A 61 -32.22 14.15 13.23
CA HIS A 61 -33.38 14.80 13.87
C HIS A 61 -34.58 14.91 12.93
N VAL A 62 -34.36 15.16 11.63
CA VAL A 62 -35.45 15.13 10.63
C VAL A 62 -36.09 13.74 10.58
N MET A 63 -35.29 12.68 10.48
CA MET A 63 -35.81 11.31 10.46
C MET A 63 -36.53 10.92 11.77
N GLU A 64 -36.05 11.41 12.91
CA GLU A 64 -36.73 11.25 14.18
C GLU A 64 -38.12 11.87 14.18
N ARG A 65 -38.21 13.18 13.94
CA ARG A 65 -39.47 13.93 13.97
C ARG A 65 -40.50 13.40 12.98
N GLU A 66 -40.04 13.01 11.80
CA GLU A 66 -40.94 12.59 10.72
C GLU A 66 -41.35 11.12 10.80
N SER A 67 -40.49 10.23 11.33
CA SER A 67 -40.71 8.78 11.28
C SER A 67 -40.67 8.07 12.64
N PHE A 68 -39.70 8.38 13.52
CA PHE A 68 -39.56 7.66 14.79
C PHE A 68 -40.52 8.14 15.88
N GLU A 69 -41.04 9.36 15.77
CA GLU A 69 -42.09 9.90 16.64
C GLU A 69 -43.52 9.53 16.17
N ASP A 70 -43.69 8.99 14.96
CA ASP A 70 -44.99 8.55 14.45
C ASP A 70 -45.39 7.21 15.08
N GLU A 71 -46.45 7.22 15.90
CA GLU A 71 -46.99 6.06 16.61
C GLU A 71 -47.33 4.87 15.70
N THR A 72 -47.75 5.13 14.45
CA THR A 72 -48.13 4.07 13.51
C THR A 72 -46.89 3.38 12.95
N ILE A 73 -45.87 4.16 12.57
CA ILE A 73 -44.59 3.63 12.09
C ILE A 73 -43.88 2.90 13.24
N ALA A 74 -43.83 3.51 14.42
CA ALA A 74 -43.20 2.92 15.60
C ALA A 74 -43.86 1.62 16.05
N GLY A 75 -45.20 1.57 16.09
CA GLY A 75 -45.94 0.35 16.40
C GLY A 75 -45.62 -0.80 15.42
N PHE A 76 -45.48 -0.48 14.13
CA PHE A 76 -45.07 -1.46 13.11
C PHE A 76 -43.62 -1.93 13.33
N MET A 77 -42.69 -1.01 13.58
CA MET A 77 -41.28 -1.33 13.87
C MET A 77 -41.17 -2.30 15.05
N ASN A 78 -41.83 -1.98 16.17
CA ASN A 78 -41.78 -2.76 17.41
C ASN A 78 -42.37 -4.17 17.24
N ALA A 79 -43.36 -4.34 16.36
CA ALA A 79 -43.99 -5.63 16.11
C ALA A 79 -43.09 -6.57 15.27
N HIS A 80 -42.41 -6.03 14.26
CA HIS A 80 -41.78 -6.82 13.20
C HIS A 80 -40.25 -6.90 13.28
N PHE A 81 -39.60 -5.98 14.01
CA PHE A 81 -38.14 -5.89 14.08
C PHE A 81 -37.67 -5.83 15.53
N VAL A 82 -36.36 -5.99 15.74
CA VAL A 82 -35.68 -5.53 16.95
C VAL A 82 -35.01 -4.19 16.63
N PRO A 83 -35.59 -3.04 17.05
CA PRO A 83 -35.02 -1.72 16.75
C PRO A 83 -33.79 -1.46 17.62
N VAL A 84 -32.65 -1.21 16.98
CA VAL A 84 -31.36 -0.92 17.64
C VAL A 84 -30.86 0.45 17.21
N LYS A 85 -30.48 1.28 18.19
CA LYS A 85 -29.96 2.63 17.99
C LYS A 85 -28.50 2.69 18.42
N VAL A 86 -27.64 3.27 17.59
CA VAL A 86 -26.18 3.36 17.83
C VAL A 86 -25.68 4.78 17.60
N ASP A 87 -24.90 5.26 18.56
CA ASP A 87 -24.09 6.47 18.42
C ASP A 87 -22.75 6.10 17.77
N ARG A 88 -22.47 6.63 16.57
CA ARG A 88 -21.23 6.36 15.84
C ARG A 88 -19.99 6.85 16.56
N GLU A 89 -20.11 7.88 17.40
CA GLU A 89 -18.98 8.46 18.13
C GLU A 89 -18.51 7.55 19.26
N GLU A 90 -19.46 6.80 19.85
CA GLU A 90 -19.20 5.79 20.88
C GLU A 90 -18.86 4.42 20.29
N ARG A 91 -19.45 4.05 19.13
CA ARG A 91 -19.24 2.77 18.44
C ARG A 91 -18.80 2.93 16.97
N PRO A 92 -17.59 3.48 16.72
CA PRO A 92 -17.06 3.64 15.36
C PRO A 92 -16.84 2.29 14.67
N ASP A 93 -16.62 1.20 15.42
CA ASP A 93 -16.51 -0.16 14.88
C ASP A 93 -17.78 -0.62 14.15
N LEU A 94 -18.96 -0.33 14.71
CA LEU A 94 -20.24 -0.66 14.07
C LEU A 94 -20.50 0.26 12.87
N ASP A 95 -20.19 1.55 13.02
CA ASP A 95 -20.33 2.54 11.95
C ASP A 95 -19.51 2.13 10.71
N ASP A 96 -18.22 1.80 10.89
CA ASP A 96 -17.33 1.36 9.81
C ASP A 96 -17.86 0.15 9.06
N ILE A 97 -18.23 -0.91 9.80
CA ILE A 97 -18.69 -2.18 9.23
C ILE A 97 -19.94 -1.96 8.38
N TYR A 98 -20.92 -1.24 8.94
CA TYR A 98 -22.22 -1.07 8.30
C TYR A 98 -22.23 0.05 7.26
N MET A 99 -21.33 1.03 7.36
CA MET A 99 -21.08 2.00 6.28
C MET A 99 -20.44 1.30 5.07
N ALA A 100 -19.45 0.42 5.30
CA ALA A 100 -18.86 -0.38 4.23
C ALA A 100 -19.91 -1.28 3.53
N ALA A 101 -20.81 -1.88 4.30
CA ALA A 101 -21.95 -2.63 3.75
C ALA A 101 -22.88 -1.73 2.94
N THR A 102 -23.21 -0.55 3.45
CA THR A 102 -24.10 0.42 2.79
C THR A 102 -23.52 0.88 1.46
N LEU A 103 -22.23 1.25 1.43
CA LEU A 103 -21.53 1.64 0.20
C LEU A 103 -21.51 0.50 -0.83
N ALA A 104 -21.31 -0.75 -0.38
CA ALA A 104 -21.32 -1.92 -1.25
C ALA A 104 -22.71 -2.16 -1.87
N MET A 105 -23.79 -1.98 -1.10
CA MET A 105 -25.17 -2.17 -1.57
C MET A 105 -25.67 -1.01 -2.44
N ASN A 106 -25.20 0.22 -2.20
CA ASN A 106 -25.76 1.44 -2.79
C ASN A 106 -24.83 2.12 -3.81
N GLN A 107 -24.03 1.33 -4.55
CA GLN A 107 -23.17 1.82 -5.64
C GLN A 107 -22.22 2.95 -5.18
N GLY A 108 -21.68 2.83 -3.96
CA GLY A 108 -20.76 3.81 -3.38
C GLY A 108 -21.44 5.02 -2.71
N GLN A 109 -22.76 5.01 -2.54
CA GLN A 109 -23.47 6.05 -1.78
C GLN A 109 -23.70 5.63 -0.33
N GLY A 110 -23.46 6.54 0.61
CA GLY A 110 -23.61 6.33 2.04
C GLY A 110 -23.80 7.66 2.79
N GLY A 111 -24.02 7.59 4.10
CA GLY A 111 -24.20 8.77 4.95
C GLY A 111 -25.12 8.51 6.14
N TRP A 112 -25.28 9.52 6.99
CA TRP A 112 -26.13 9.46 8.18
C TRP A 112 -27.41 10.30 8.00
N PRO A 113 -28.56 9.90 8.61
CA PRO A 113 -28.76 8.70 9.42
C PRO A 113 -28.61 7.44 8.56
N MET A 114 -27.96 6.41 9.11
CA MET A 114 -27.76 5.15 8.43
C MET A 114 -28.79 4.14 8.94
N THR A 115 -29.58 3.56 8.04
CA THR A 115 -30.63 2.58 8.37
C THR A 115 -30.33 1.26 7.69
N VAL A 116 -30.07 0.22 8.47
CA VAL A 116 -29.61 -1.09 7.99
C VAL A 116 -30.48 -2.19 8.57
N PHE A 117 -30.85 -3.15 7.74
CA PHE A 117 -31.60 -4.34 8.14
C PHE A 117 -30.66 -5.54 8.15
N LEU A 118 -30.56 -6.17 9.32
CA LEU A 118 -29.66 -7.29 9.57
C LEU A 118 -30.44 -8.55 9.87
N THR A 119 -29.85 -9.71 9.53
CA THR A 119 -30.28 -10.98 10.10
C THR A 119 -30.04 -11.00 11.61
N PRO A 120 -30.66 -11.93 12.38
CA PRO A 120 -30.31 -12.15 13.78
C PRO A 120 -28.82 -12.46 14.04
N ASP A 121 -28.11 -12.89 12.98
CA ASP A 121 -26.68 -13.19 12.97
C ASP A 121 -25.82 -11.97 12.58
N GLN A 122 -26.42 -10.77 12.58
CA GLN A 122 -25.79 -9.46 12.32
C GLN A 122 -25.38 -9.19 10.86
N GLU A 123 -25.77 -10.07 9.94
CA GLU A 123 -25.41 -9.97 8.53
C GLU A 123 -26.33 -8.98 7.80
N PRO A 124 -25.80 -7.93 7.14
CA PRO A 124 -26.62 -6.93 6.49
C PRO A 124 -27.18 -7.46 5.17
N PHE A 125 -28.50 -7.35 4.98
CA PHE A 125 -29.16 -7.72 3.71
C PHE A 125 -29.83 -6.54 3.00
N PHE A 126 -30.03 -5.40 3.68
CA PHE A 126 -30.51 -4.16 3.08
C PHE A 126 -29.98 -2.94 3.84
N ALA A 127 -29.65 -1.86 3.14
CA ALA A 127 -29.14 -0.64 3.75
C ALA A 127 -29.55 0.63 2.98
N GLY A 128 -29.74 1.74 3.69
CA GLY A 128 -29.96 3.06 3.11
C GLY A 128 -29.70 4.17 4.12
N THR A 129 -29.92 5.41 3.70
CA THR A 129 -29.72 6.59 4.56
C THR A 129 -31.06 7.10 5.12
N TYR A 130 -31.48 8.30 4.72
CA TYR A 130 -32.77 8.87 5.07
C TYR A 130 -33.91 8.32 4.19
N PHE A 131 -35.03 7.99 4.82
CA PHE A 131 -36.28 7.60 4.15
C PHE A 131 -37.42 8.52 4.61
N PRO A 132 -38.18 9.15 3.69
CA PRO A 132 -39.31 9.98 4.05
C PRO A 132 -40.45 9.14 4.65
N PRO A 133 -41.34 9.68 5.50
CA PRO A 133 -42.38 8.89 6.14
C PRO A 133 -43.41 8.31 5.16
N THR A 134 -43.61 8.98 4.02
CA THR A 134 -44.55 8.61 2.95
C THR A 134 -43.86 8.57 1.60
N ASP A 135 -44.38 7.77 0.67
CA ASP A 135 -43.92 7.70 -0.72
C ASP A 135 -43.86 9.10 -1.37
N ARG A 136 -42.65 9.59 -1.64
CA ARG A 136 -42.38 10.91 -2.24
C ARG A 136 -41.10 10.86 -3.07
N TYR A 137 -40.96 11.79 -4.01
CA TYR A 137 -39.76 11.93 -4.87
C TYR A 137 -39.38 10.66 -5.66
N GLY A 138 -40.37 9.82 -6.01
CA GLY A 138 -40.12 8.56 -6.75
C GLY A 138 -39.45 7.47 -5.91
N ARG A 139 -39.41 7.60 -4.58
CA ARG A 139 -38.86 6.62 -3.64
C ARG A 139 -39.96 6.11 -2.69
N PRO A 140 -39.93 4.83 -2.28
CA PRO A 140 -40.85 4.33 -1.27
C PRO A 140 -40.61 5.05 0.07
N GLY A 141 -41.69 5.36 0.77
CA GLY A 141 -41.64 5.88 2.12
C GLY A 141 -41.20 4.80 3.12
N PHE A 142 -40.79 5.23 4.30
CA PHE A 142 -40.23 4.35 5.33
C PHE A 142 -41.21 3.27 5.75
N LYS A 143 -42.50 3.60 5.92
CA LYS A 143 -43.55 2.61 6.20
C LYS A 143 -43.68 1.54 5.11
N THR A 144 -43.74 1.96 3.84
CA THR A 144 -43.81 1.06 2.68
C THR A 144 -42.60 0.12 2.61
N LEU A 145 -41.42 0.64 2.94
CA LEU A 145 -40.19 -0.14 3.01
C LEU A 145 -40.24 -1.19 4.13
N LEU A 146 -40.64 -0.78 5.34
CA LEU A 146 -40.77 -1.67 6.50
C LEU A 146 -41.75 -2.83 6.21
N GLU A 147 -42.90 -2.53 5.61
CA GLU A 147 -43.91 -3.53 5.23
C GLU A 147 -43.35 -4.55 4.23
N ARG A 148 -42.60 -4.09 3.23
CA ARG A 148 -41.97 -4.97 2.23
C ARG A 148 -40.90 -5.87 2.83
N ILE A 149 -40.05 -5.33 3.70
CA ILE A 149 -38.99 -6.12 4.36
C ILE A 149 -39.60 -7.17 5.29
N ALA A 150 -40.63 -6.80 6.06
CA ALA A 150 -41.33 -7.73 6.94
C ALA A 150 -42.02 -8.86 6.15
N ASP A 151 -42.67 -8.56 5.02
CA ASP A 151 -43.29 -9.57 4.15
C ASP A 151 -42.25 -10.51 3.53
N LEU A 152 -41.12 -9.97 3.05
CA LEU A 152 -40.00 -10.77 2.54
C LEU A 152 -39.40 -11.67 3.62
N TRP A 153 -39.21 -11.20 4.85
CA TRP A 153 -38.70 -12.03 5.96
C TRP A 153 -39.64 -13.18 6.34
N LEU A 154 -40.95 -13.01 6.12
CA LEU A 154 -41.95 -14.06 6.35
C LEU A 154 -42.02 -15.07 5.20
N ARG A 155 -41.83 -14.62 3.95
CA ARG A 155 -41.99 -15.46 2.74
C ARG A 155 -40.71 -16.11 2.25
N ASP A 156 -39.55 -15.46 2.40
CA ASP A 156 -38.26 -15.88 1.87
C ASP A 156 -37.09 -15.50 2.80
N ARG A 157 -37.14 -16.03 4.03
CA ARG A 157 -36.09 -15.81 5.04
C ARG A 157 -34.73 -16.35 4.61
N GLU A 158 -34.71 -17.53 4.00
CA GLU A 158 -33.48 -18.18 3.57
C GLU A 158 -32.80 -17.39 2.44
N GLY A 159 -33.57 -16.80 1.51
CA GLY A 159 -33.03 -15.88 0.51
C GLY A 159 -32.36 -14.65 1.11
N LEU A 160 -32.99 -14.00 2.09
CA LEU A 160 -32.41 -12.83 2.78
C LEU A 160 -31.17 -13.20 3.62
N ARG A 161 -31.16 -14.37 4.27
CA ARG A 161 -29.98 -14.89 4.99
C ARG A 161 -28.83 -15.17 4.02
N ALA A 162 -29.11 -15.78 2.86
CA ALA A 162 -28.10 -16.02 1.83
C ALA A 162 -27.52 -14.71 1.28
N GLN A 163 -28.36 -13.71 1.04
CA GLN A 163 -27.92 -12.37 0.63
C GLN A 163 -27.04 -11.70 1.70
N GLY A 164 -27.44 -11.78 2.97
CA GLY A 164 -26.64 -11.27 4.09
C GLY A 164 -25.27 -11.94 4.19
N ALA A 165 -25.23 -13.27 4.08
CA ALA A 165 -23.99 -14.04 4.09
C ALA A 165 -23.07 -13.69 2.90
N GLU A 166 -23.63 -13.40 1.73
CA GLU A 166 -22.86 -12.95 0.56
C GLU A 166 -22.18 -11.61 0.81
N VAL A 167 -22.91 -10.63 1.33
CA VAL A 167 -22.35 -9.31 1.69
C VAL A 167 -21.29 -9.46 2.78
N ALA A 168 -21.56 -10.25 3.82
CA ALA A 168 -20.61 -10.53 4.88
C ALA A 168 -19.30 -11.15 4.35
N ARG A 169 -19.40 -12.10 3.40
CA ARG A 169 -18.24 -12.69 2.73
C ARG A 169 -17.47 -11.65 1.92
N PHE A 170 -18.17 -10.81 1.15
CA PHE A 170 -17.55 -9.73 0.39
C PHE A 170 -16.77 -8.75 1.29
N LEU A 171 -17.34 -8.37 2.44
CA LEU A 171 -16.67 -7.51 3.42
C LEU A 171 -15.41 -8.18 4.01
N ARG A 172 -15.48 -9.47 4.34
CA ARG A 172 -14.31 -10.25 4.82
C ARG A 172 -13.20 -10.35 3.77
N GLU A 173 -13.55 -10.52 2.51
CA GLU A 173 -12.58 -10.60 1.41
C GLU A 173 -11.96 -9.22 1.11
N SER A 174 -12.75 -8.15 1.20
CA SER A 174 -12.31 -6.77 0.93
C SER A 174 -11.38 -6.18 1.99
N THR A 175 -11.41 -6.70 3.21
CA THR A 175 -10.54 -6.28 4.33
C THR A 175 -9.15 -6.91 4.31
N ARG A 176 -8.86 -7.78 3.33
CA ARG A 176 -7.52 -8.37 3.15
C ARG A 176 -6.65 -7.45 2.29
N PRO A 177 -5.59 -6.85 2.86
CA PRO A 177 -4.64 -6.07 2.10
C PRO A 177 -3.90 -6.98 1.13
N ALA A 178 -3.69 -6.50 -0.08
CA ALA A 178 -2.82 -7.15 -1.05
C ALA A 178 -1.43 -6.48 -0.97
N PRO A 179 -0.34 -7.26 -0.98
CA PRO A 179 0.99 -6.70 -1.18
C PRO A 179 0.99 -5.80 -2.41
N GLY A 180 1.62 -4.64 -2.31
CA GLY A 180 1.72 -3.66 -3.38
C GLY A 180 3.17 -3.27 -3.68
N PRO A 181 3.40 -2.51 -4.76
CA PRO A 181 4.72 -1.97 -5.09
C PRO A 181 5.25 -1.09 -3.94
N SER A 182 6.53 -0.76 -3.94
CA SER A 182 7.09 0.09 -2.90
C SER A 182 6.50 1.52 -2.96
N VAL A 183 6.18 2.11 -1.81
CA VAL A 183 5.63 3.49 -1.70
C VAL A 183 6.78 4.44 -1.41
N GLY A 184 6.92 5.51 -2.17
CA GLY A 184 8.00 6.48 -2.00
C GLY A 184 7.60 7.92 -2.32
N ALA A 185 8.61 8.74 -2.64
CA ALA A 185 8.41 10.14 -2.98
C ALA A 185 7.50 10.34 -4.21
N GLU A 186 7.46 9.37 -5.11
CA GLU A 186 6.64 9.44 -6.33
C GLU A 186 5.14 9.41 -6.03
N GLU A 187 4.70 8.64 -5.04
CA GLU A 187 3.30 8.60 -4.61
C GLU A 187 2.85 9.94 -4.00
N ILE A 188 3.77 10.68 -3.36
CA ILE A 188 3.52 12.06 -2.93
C ILE A 188 3.27 12.96 -4.14
N ARG A 189 4.13 12.89 -5.18
CA ARG A 189 3.92 13.68 -6.41
C ARG A 189 2.61 13.33 -7.11
N LYS A 190 2.25 12.04 -7.19
CA LYS A 190 0.98 11.58 -7.74
C LYS A 190 -0.22 12.12 -6.95
N ALA A 191 -0.14 12.17 -5.62
CA ALA A 191 -1.19 12.78 -4.79
C ALA A 191 -1.35 14.28 -5.11
N VAL A 192 -0.25 15.03 -5.16
CA VAL A 192 -0.26 16.46 -5.50
C VAL A 192 -0.85 16.69 -6.89
N ALA A 193 -0.45 15.88 -7.89
CA ALA A 193 -0.97 15.97 -9.25
C ALA A 193 -2.46 15.62 -9.33
N GLN A 194 -2.96 14.70 -8.49
CA GLN A 194 -4.39 14.41 -8.37
C GLN A 194 -5.16 15.59 -7.75
N LEU A 195 -4.64 16.16 -6.66
CA LEU A 195 -5.24 17.33 -6.02
C LEU A 195 -5.29 18.54 -6.96
N ALA A 196 -4.22 18.78 -7.74
CA ALA A 196 -4.17 19.86 -8.71
C ALA A 196 -5.22 19.76 -9.81
N ARG A 197 -5.63 18.55 -10.21
CA ARG A 197 -6.69 18.37 -11.23
C ARG A 197 -8.07 18.73 -10.70
N ASP A 198 -8.31 18.51 -9.42
CA ASP A 198 -9.63 18.71 -8.79
C ASP A 198 -9.71 20.06 -8.06
N PHE A 199 -8.65 20.86 -8.10
CA PHE A 199 -8.53 22.13 -7.38
C PHE A 199 -9.43 23.21 -7.97
N ASP A 200 -10.20 23.87 -7.10
CA ASP A 200 -11.01 25.03 -7.46
C ASP A 200 -10.19 26.32 -7.32
N GLU A 201 -9.66 26.83 -8.43
CA GLU A 201 -8.87 28.08 -8.45
C GLU A 201 -9.65 29.30 -7.90
N ARG A 202 -10.98 29.31 -8.09
CA ARG A 202 -11.82 30.45 -7.73
C ARG A 202 -12.13 30.47 -6.24
N TRP A 203 -12.56 29.35 -5.67
CA TRP A 203 -13.02 29.30 -4.28
C TRP A 203 -12.13 28.48 -3.36
N GLY A 204 -11.05 27.88 -3.86
CA GLY A 204 -10.24 26.94 -3.10
C GLY A 204 -10.99 25.64 -2.78
N GLY A 205 -10.26 24.67 -2.22
CA GLY A 205 -10.77 23.31 -2.00
C GLY A 205 -10.68 22.44 -3.24
N PHE A 206 -11.23 21.23 -3.11
CA PHE A 206 -11.16 20.20 -4.14
C PHE A 206 -12.55 19.66 -4.43
N GLY A 207 -12.87 19.48 -5.70
CA GLY A 207 -14.18 18.99 -6.15
C GLY A 207 -15.31 20.03 -6.07
N HIS A 208 -16.55 19.52 -6.10
CA HIS A 208 -17.78 20.32 -6.12
C HIS A 208 -18.46 20.37 -4.75
N ALA A 209 -19.59 21.07 -4.66
CA ALA A 209 -20.42 21.09 -3.45
C ALA A 209 -21.09 19.73 -3.19
N PRO A 210 -21.26 19.30 -1.92
CA PRO A 210 -20.80 19.96 -0.69
C PRO A 210 -19.27 19.85 -0.50
N LYS A 211 -18.66 20.86 0.15
CA LYS A 211 -17.20 20.92 0.41
C LYS A 211 -16.88 20.71 1.89
N PHE A 212 -15.98 19.75 2.16
CA PHE A 212 -15.43 19.46 3.49
C PHE A 212 -14.00 20.02 3.64
N PRO A 213 -13.59 20.47 4.85
CA PRO A 213 -12.20 20.79 5.18
C PRO A 213 -11.22 19.67 4.82
N PRO A 214 -10.31 19.84 3.84
CA PRO A 214 -9.42 18.77 3.42
C PRO A 214 -8.10 18.79 4.22
N SER A 215 -8.16 18.84 5.56
CA SER A 215 -7.01 19.12 6.44
C SER A 215 -5.79 18.22 6.20
N PRO A 216 -5.92 16.87 6.10
CA PRO A 216 -4.78 16.00 5.78
C PRO A 216 -4.13 16.31 4.42
N ALA A 217 -4.95 16.59 3.40
CA ALA A 217 -4.47 16.93 2.07
C ALA A 217 -3.74 18.27 2.04
N LEU A 218 -4.24 19.27 2.78
CA LEU A 218 -3.59 20.58 2.92
C LEU A 218 -2.22 20.45 3.61
N SER A 219 -2.11 19.64 4.68
CA SER A 219 -0.82 19.36 5.33
C SER A 219 0.15 18.65 4.37
N LEU A 220 -0.34 17.68 3.58
CA LEU A 220 0.47 17.02 2.54
C LEU A 220 0.98 18.02 1.48
N LEU A 221 0.15 18.97 1.05
CA LEU A 221 0.58 20.01 0.10
C LEU A 221 1.69 20.89 0.67
N LEU A 222 1.60 21.28 1.95
CA LEU A 222 2.68 22.03 2.61
C LEU A 222 3.97 21.20 2.70
N ARG A 223 3.87 19.90 2.99
CA ARG A 223 5.02 18.96 2.97
C ARG A 223 5.62 18.83 1.58
N ALA A 224 4.79 18.70 0.55
CA ALA A 224 5.23 18.63 -0.84
C ALA A 224 5.93 19.93 -1.28
N HIS A 225 5.40 21.09 -0.90
CA HIS A 225 6.07 22.38 -1.12
C HIS A 225 7.47 22.39 -0.49
N ARG A 226 7.60 21.99 0.78
CA ARG A 226 8.90 21.93 1.45
C ARG A 226 9.86 20.92 0.79
N ARG A 227 9.35 19.75 0.40
CA ARG A 227 10.17 18.64 -0.13
C ARG A 227 10.64 18.88 -1.57
N PHE A 228 9.76 19.41 -2.41
CA PHE A 228 9.95 19.51 -3.86
C PHE A 228 10.04 20.95 -4.37
N GLU A 229 10.00 21.94 -3.47
CA GLU A 229 9.92 23.37 -3.82
C GLU A 229 8.72 23.67 -4.73
N ASP A 230 7.61 22.96 -4.53
CA ASP A 230 6.40 23.07 -5.35
C ASP A 230 5.55 24.27 -4.92
N GLU A 231 5.72 25.39 -5.61
CA GLU A 231 4.90 26.60 -5.44
C GLU A 231 3.41 26.38 -5.77
N GLY A 232 3.09 25.43 -6.65
CA GLY A 232 1.71 25.06 -6.95
C GLY A 232 1.02 24.45 -5.73
N ALA A 233 1.70 23.54 -5.04
CA ALA A 233 1.21 22.95 -3.80
C ALA A 233 0.96 24.01 -2.71
N LEU A 234 1.88 24.96 -2.52
CA LEU A 234 1.72 26.06 -1.57
C LEU A 234 0.51 26.94 -1.90
N ARG A 235 0.35 27.31 -3.19
CA ARG A 235 -0.80 28.11 -3.65
C ARG A 235 -2.12 27.40 -3.40
N MET A 236 -2.23 26.10 -3.70
CA MET A 236 -3.45 25.33 -3.44
C MET A 236 -3.81 25.32 -1.95
N ALA A 237 -2.82 25.08 -1.09
CA ALA A 237 -3.02 25.06 0.36
C ALA A 237 -3.49 26.41 0.90
N THR A 238 -2.73 27.47 0.60
CA THR A 238 -3.00 28.83 1.10
C THR A 238 -4.28 29.44 0.54
N ARG A 239 -4.60 29.19 -0.75
CA ARG A 239 -5.87 29.63 -1.33
C ARG A 239 -7.05 28.97 -0.65
N THR A 240 -6.99 27.65 -0.43
CA THR A 240 -8.07 26.91 0.26
C THR A 240 -8.27 27.45 1.67
N LEU A 241 -7.20 27.54 2.46
CA LEU A 241 -7.25 28.07 3.83
C LEU A 241 -7.77 29.52 3.88
N GLY A 242 -7.35 30.38 2.96
CA GLY A 242 -7.81 31.76 2.88
C GLY A 242 -9.30 31.87 2.54
N MET A 243 -9.80 31.04 1.63
CA MET A 243 -11.23 31.06 1.27
C MET A 243 -12.12 30.47 2.36
N MET A 244 -11.69 29.40 3.02
CA MET A 244 -12.38 28.84 4.18
C MET A 244 -12.50 29.86 5.33
N ALA A 245 -11.41 30.54 5.69
CA ALA A 245 -11.38 31.51 6.78
C ALA A 245 -12.28 32.74 6.53
N ARG A 246 -12.52 33.07 5.25
CA ARG A 246 -13.37 34.20 4.82
C ARG A 246 -14.82 33.79 4.58
N GLY A 247 -15.10 32.51 4.44
CA GLY A 247 -16.44 31.97 4.25
C GLY A 247 -17.29 32.00 5.51
N GLY A 248 -18.57 31.66 5.36
CA GLY A 248 -19.48 31.48 6.49
C GLY A 248 -19.26 30.17 7.24
N MET A 249 -18.44 29.25 6.72
CA MET A 249 -17.99 28.09 7.47
C MET A 249 -17.08 28.42 8.67
N HIS A 250 -16.40 29.56 8.63
CA HIS A 250 -15.67 30.09 9.76
C HIS A 250 -16.61 31.05 10.50
N ASP A 251 -16.89 30.79 11.77
CA ASP A 251 -17.77 31.64 12.56
C ASP A 251 -17.10 32.99 12.81
N GLN A 252 -17.42 33.98 11.99
CA GLN A 252 -16.77 35.30 12.01
C GLN A 252 -16.96 36.09 13.31
N ILE A 253 -17.81 35.63 14.24
CA ILE A 253 -18.14 36.33 15.48
C ILE A 253 -17.65 35.57 16.71
N GLY A 254 -17.90 34.25 16.79
CA GLY A 254 -17.45 33.42 17.92
C GLY A 254 -16.28 32.51 17.62
N GLY A 255 -15.77 32.51 16.40
CA GLY A 255 -14.61 31.73 16.03
C GLY A 255 -14.87 30.23 15.95
N GLY A 256 -13.83 29.51 15.52
CA GLY A 256 -13.95 28.09 15.19
C GLY A 256 -14.69 27.85 13.86
N PHE A 257 -14.55 26.63 13.36
CA PHE A 257 -15.12 26.20 12.09
C PHE A 257 -16.31 25.28 12.28
N HIS A 258 -17.31 25.51 11.43
CA HIS A 258 -18.38 24.57 11.12
C HIS A 258 -17.85 23.41 10.28
N ARG A 259 -18.53 22.26 10.32
CA ARG A 259 -18.00 21.01 9.76
C ARG A 259 -17.81 21.04 8.25
N TYR A 260 -18.79 21.52 7.49
CA TYR A 260 -18.70 21.57 6.03
C TYR A 260 -19.63 22.61 5.42
N SER A 261 -19.38 22.94 4.15
CA SER A 261 -20.18 23.87 3.35
C SER A 261 -21.08 23.12 2.37
N VAL A 262 -22.35 23.50 2.29
CA VAL A 262 -23.29 22.95 1.30
C VAL A 262 -23.11 23.55 -0.09
N ASP A 263 -22.37 24.66 -0.19
CA ASP A 263 -22.02 25.31 -1.46
C ASP A 263 -20.52 25.25 -1.76
N GLU A 264 -20.16 25.60 -3.00
CA GLU A 264 -18.79 25.61 -3.47
C GLU A 264 -17.92 26.78 -2.94
N ARG A 265 -18.54 27.78 -2.30
CA ARG A 265 -17.94 29.07 -1.93
C ARG A 265 -17.49 29.13 -0.49
N TRP A 266 -17.77 28.09 0.29
CA TRP A 266 -17.60 28.05 1.74
C TRP A 266 -18.53 29.00 2.50
N LEU A 267 -19.65 29.40 1.87
CA LEU A 267 -20.56 30.41 2.42
C LEU A 267 -21.60 29.79 3.35
N VAL A 268 -22.40 28.84 2.87
CA VAL A 268 -23.48 28.23 3.66
C VAL A 268 -22.96 26.96 4.34
N PRO A 269 -22.77 26.95 5.67
CA PRO A 269 -22.33 25.77 6.39
C PRO A 269 -23.51 24.86 6.75
N HIS A 270 -23.21 23.59 7.07
CA HIS A 270 -23.95 22.92 8.13
C HIS A 270 -23.38 23.38 9.46
N PHE A 271 -24.22 23.97 10.31
CA PHE A 271 -23.78 24.81 11.43
C PHE A 271 -23.20 24.02 12.62
N GLU A 272 -23.11 22.71 12.53
CA GLU A 272 -22.43 21.87 13.52
C GLU A 272 -20.93 22.20 13.60
N LYS A 273 -20.37 22.17 14.82
CA LYS A 273 -18.93 22.36 15.06
C LYS A 273 -18.38 21.14 15.77
N MET A 274 -17.38 20.49 15.16
CA MET A 274 -16.78 19.26 15.68
C MET A 274 -15.39 19.53 16.25
N LEU A 275 -15.05 18.86 17.36
CA LEU A 275 -13.74 18.99 18.00
C LEU A 275 -12.60 18.57 17.08
N TYR A 276 -12.75 17.45 16.37
CA TYR A 276 -11.70 16.90 15.51
C TYR A 276 -11.43 17.77 14.27
N ASP A 277 -12.44 18.44 13.71
CA ASP A 277 -12.25 19.35 12.57
C ASP A 277 -11.47 20.59 13.02
N ASN A 278 -11.85 21.18 14.15
CA ASN A 278 -11.19 22.35 14.71
C ASN A 278 -9.75 22.04 15.16
N ALA A 279 -9.49 20.85 15.73
CA ALA A 279 -8.13 20.41 16.05
C ALA A 279 -7.23 20.36 14.81
N GLN A 280 -7.71 19.72 13.75
CA GLN A 280 -6.96 19.58 12.50
C GLN A 280 -6.76 20.92 11.78
N LEU A 281 -7.79 21.77 11.78
CA LEU A 281 -7.73 23.09 11.16
C LEU A 281 -6.74 24.00 11.89
N ALA A 282 -6.81 24.09 13.22
CA ALA A 282 -5.85 24.86 14.00
C ALA A 282 -4.41 24.45 13.66
N ARG A 283 -4.13 23.15 13.58
CA ARG A 283 -2.81 22.63 13.21
C ARG A 283 -2.37 23.07 11.81
N VAL A 284 -3.20 22.87 10.78
CA VAL A 284 -2.78 23.20 9.40
C VAL A 284 -2.66 24.70 9.16
N TYR A 285 -3.44 25.55 9.85
CA TYR A 285 -3.23 27.00 9.84
C TYR A 285 -1.90 27.41 10.48
N LEU A 286 -1.48 26.75 11.57
CA LEU A 286 -0.16 26.96 12.17
C LEU A 286 0.96 26.50 11.22
N GLU A 287 0.82 25.33 10.58
CA GLU A 287 1.77 24.82 9.59
C GLU A 287 1.91 25.80 8.41
N ALA A 288 0.78 26.28 7.87
CA ALA A 288 0.77 27.24 6.78
C ALA A 288 1.37 28.58 7.18
N PHE A 289 1.12 29.07 8.40
CA PHE A 289 1.78 30.26 8.95
C PHE A 289 3.30 30.08 9.03
N GLN A 290 3.79 28.93 9.51
CA GLN A 290 5.23 28.68 9.54
C GLN A 290 5.84 28.59 8.13
N ALA A 291 5.08 28.12 7.13
CA ALA A 291 5.54 28.01 5.75
C ALA A 291 5.58 29.36 5.02
N THR A 292 4.67 30.28 5.31
CA THR A 292 4.52 31.55 4.57
C THR A 292 4.93 32.79 5.35
N GLY A 293 4.89 32.74 6.69
CA GLY A 293 5.00 33.90 7.57
C GLY A 293 3.77 34.80 7.59
N ASP A 294 2.65 34.42 6.97
CA ASP A 294 1.44 35.26 6.89
C ASP A 294 0.69 35.35 8.24
N PRO A 295 0.65 36.52 8.90
CA PRO A 295 0.01 36.67 10.20
C PRO A 295 -1.50 36.40 10.18
N ALA A 296 -2.18 36.48 9.03
CA ALA A 296 -3.61 36.17 8.94
C ALA A 296 -3.89 34.69 9.23
N LEU A 297 -3.02 33.79 8.76
CA LEU A 297 -3.12 32.35 9.05
C LEU A 297 -2.94 32.06 10.54
N ARG A 298 -1.98 32.75 11.18
CA ARG A 298 -1.78 32.66 12.64
C ARG A 298 -3.00 33.15 13.41
N ALA A 299 -3.63 34.23 12.97
CA ALA A 299 -4.81 34.79 13.62
C ALA A 299 -5.98 33.79 13.61
N VAL A 300 -6.21 33.10 12.49
CA VAL A 300 -7.25 32.06 12.38
C VAL A 300 -6.95 30.88 13.30
N ALA A 301 -5.69 30.40 13.36
CA ALA A 301 -5.34 29.33 14.30
C ALA A 301 -5.61 29.72 15.77
N ILE A 302 -5.26 30.95 16.15
CA ILE A 302 -5.52 31.47 17.50
C ILE A 302 -7.02 31.56 17.78
N ASP A 303 -7.79 32.06 16.83
CA ASP A 303 -9.25 32.16 16.96
C ASP A 303 -9.89 30.78 17.24
N VAL A 304 -9.48 29.76 16.49
CA VAL A 304 -9.95 28.38 16.70
C VAL A 304 -9.56 27.87 18.10
N LEU A 305 -8.30 28.04 18.52
CA LEU A 305 -7.85 27.58 19.83
C LEU A 305 -8.54 28.33 20.99
N ASP A 306 -8.75 29.65 20.84
CA ASP A 306 -9.46 30.46 21.83
C ASP A 306 -10.95 30.11 21.91
N TYR A 307 -11.59 29.75 20.79
CA TYR A 307 -12.94 29.16 20.78
C TYR A 307 -13.00 27.88 21.63
N ILE A 308 -12.04 26.97 21.44
CA ILE A 308 -11.99 25.70 22.19
C ILE A 308 -11.82 25.94 23.69
N LEU A 309 -10.91 26.83 24.08
CA LEU A 309 -10.68 27.17 25.49
C LEU A 309 -11.93 27.80 26.13
N ARG A 310 -12.69 28.58 25.38
CA ARG A 310 -13.83 29.35 25.88
C ARG A 310 -15.12 28.54 25.94
N GLU A 311 -15.41 27.74 24.91
CA GLU A 311 -16.74 27.14 24.71
C GLU A 311 -16.75 25.60 24.77
N MET A 312 -15.62 24.95 24.47
CA MET A 312 -15.55 23.49 24.36
C MET A 312 -14.77 22.82 25.49
N THR A 313 -14.30 23.56 26.49
CA THR A 313 -13.49 23.02 27.59
C THR A 313 -14.35 22.72 28.81
N SER A 314 -14.30 21.47 29.28
CA SER A 314 -14.98 21.05 30.51
C SER A 314 -14.22 21.57 31.76
N PRO A 315 -14.93 21.85 32.86
CA PRO A 315 -14.30 22.22 34.12
C PRO A 315 -13.39 21.10 34.68
N GLU A 316 -13.69 19.83 34.39
CA GLU A 316 -12.89 18.66 34.77
C GLU A 316 -11.56 18.57 34.01
N GLY A 317 -11.48 19.20 32.82
CA GLY A 317 -10.23 19.38 32.06
C GLY A 317 -10.21 18.75 30.67
N GLY A 318 -11.19 17.92 30.31
CA GLY A 318 -11.35 17.43 28.94
C GLY A 318 -12.01 18.45 28.00
N PHE A 319 -12.06 18.13 26.71
CA PHE A 319 -12.76 18.89 25.68
C PHE A 319 -14.00 18.14 25.21
N TYR A 320 -15.10 18.88 25.06
CA TYR A 320 -16.38 18.39 24.57
C TYR A 320 -16.33 18.05 23.08
N SER A 321 -17.25 17.19 22.64
CA SER A 321 -17.16 16.52 21.33
C SER A 321 -17.69 17.39 20.19
N ALA A 322 -18.85 18.02 20.36
CA ALA A 322 -19.49 18.79 19.31
C ALA A 322 -20.49 19.84 19.83
N THR A 323 -20.83 20.79 18.96
CA THR A 323 -22.01 21.67 19.10
C THR A 323 -22.97 21.40 17.93
N ASP A 324 -24.25 21.27 18.23
CA ASP A 324 -25.34 20.97 17.29
C ASP A 324 -25.51 22.06 16.21
N ALA A 325 -26.09 21.70 15.07
CA ALA A 325 -26.46 22.62 14.00
C ALA A 325 -27.80 23.35 14.28
N ASP A 326 -28.72 22.68 14.98
CA ASP A 326 -30.07 23.19 15.26
C ASP A 326 -30.11 24.01 16.57
N SER A 327 -30.85 25.13 16.54
CA SER A 327 -31.21 25.91 17.72
C SER A 327 -32.68 26.28 17.64
N GLU A 328 -33.43 26.03 18.71
CA GLU A 328 -34.90 26.17 18.72
C GLU A 328 -35.61 25.33 17.63
N GLY A 329 -34.98 24.25 17.17
CA GLY A 329 -35.50 23.37 16.11
C GLY A 329 -35.30 23.89 14.68
N GLU A 330 -34.54 24.98 14.51
CA GLU A 330 -34.17 25.56 13.22
C GLU A 330 -32.64 25.57 13.06
N GLU A 331 -32.13 25.05 11.94
CA GLU A 331 -30.70 25.03 11.62
C GLU A 331 -30.16 26.46 11.45
N GLY A 332 -29.00 26.77 12.06
CA GLY A 332 -28.29 28.04 11.83
C GLY A 332 -28.88 29.29 12.50
N ARG A 333 -30.08 29.21 13.09
CA ARG A 333 -30.79 30.35 13.73
C ARG A 333 -29.94 31.14 14.72
N PHE A 334 -29.09 30.45 15.48
CA PHE A 334 -28.18 31.08 16.44
C PHE A 334 -27.14 32.00 15.77
N PHE A 335 -26.67 31.64 14.57
CA PHE A 335 -25.51 32.22 13.91
C PHE A 335 -25.82 33.38 12.96
N VAL A 336 -27.05 33.46 12.45
CA VAL A 336 -27.46 34.46 11.44
C VAL A 336 -27.86 35.82 12.02
N TRP A 337 -27.71 36.86 11.19
CA TRP A 337 -27.91 38.26 11.55
C TRP A 337 -28.70 39.05 10.51
N THR A 338 -29.37 40.09 10.97
CA THR A 338 -29.96 41.14 10.12
C THR A 338 -29.31 42.48 10.42
N PRO A 339 -29.32 43.45 9.49
CA PRO A 339 -28.79 44.79 9.76
C PRO A 339 -29.41 45.43 11.01
N ALA A 340 -30.71 45.20 11.24
CA ALA A 340 -31.41 45.69 12.43
C ALA A 340 -30.85 45.10 13.74
N ARG A 341 -30.60 43.79 13.79
CA ARG A 341 -30.00 43.13 14.97
C ARG A 341 -28.57 43.60 15.23
N VAL A 342 -27.80 43.89 14.18
CA VAL A 342 -26.44 44.44 14.32
C VAL A 342 -26.48 45.85 14.89
N ARG A 343 -27.33 46.73 14.34
CA ARG A 343 -27.54 48.10 14.86
C ARG A 343 -27.97 48.10 16.32
N GLU A 344 -28.94 47.25 16.68
CA GLU A 344 -29.43 47.12 18.05
C GLU A 344 -28.33 46.67 19.02
N ALA A 345 -27.53 45.68 18.62
CA ALA A 345 -26.47 45.14 19.47
C ALA A 345 -25.30 46.12 19.67
N LEU A 346 -24.91 46.86 18.63
CA LEU A 346 -23.77 47.78 18.69
C LEU A 346 -24.15 49.14 19.28
N GLY A 347 -25.40 49.60 19.11
CA GLY A 347 -25.84 50.92 19.57
C GLY A 347 -25.20 52.10 18.84
N ASP A 348 -24.42 51.84 17.78
CA ASP A 348 -23.72 52.83 16.96
C ASP A 348 -23.95 52.53 15.47
N GLU A 349 -24.53 53.48 14.75
CA GLU A 349 -24.90 53.34 13.33
C GLU A 349 -23.68 53.22 12.41
N GLU A 350 -22.59 53.93 12.71
CA GLU A 350 -21.39 53.92 11.87
C GLU A 350 -20.61 52.61 12.06
N ALA A 351 -20.50 52.11 13.28
CA ALA A 351 -19.96 50.79 13.58
C ALA A 351 -20.79 49.68 12.91
N ALA A 352 -22.12 49.77 12.96
CA ALA A 352 -23.01 48.83 12.28
C ALA A 352 -22.85 48.87 10.75
N ARG A 353 -22.72 50.07 10.17
CA ARG A 353 -22.46 50.26 8.73
C ARG A 353 -21.13 49.63 8.31
N ARG A 354 -20.05 49.89 9.06
CA ARG A 354 -18.72 49.32 8.82
C ARG A 354 -18.74 47.80 8.93
N PHE A 355 -19.37 47.26 9.97
CA PHE A 355 -19.50 45.83 10.19
C PHE A 355 -20.29 45.14 9.07
N GLY A 356 -21.46 45.68 8.71
CA GLY A 356 -22.29 45.12 7.65
C GLY A 356 -21.63 45.16 6.27
N ALA A 357 -20.87 46.22 5.97
CA ALA A 357 -20.15 46.36 4.71
C ALA A 357 -19.01 45.34 4.53
N TYR A 358 -18.33 44.98 5.63
CA TYR A 358 -17.26 43.98 5.61
C TYR A 358 -17.80 42.55 5.64
N TYR A 359 -18.79 42.29 6.51
CA TYR A 359 -19.31 40.94 6.77
C TYR A 359 -20.52 40.53 5.91
N ASP A 360 -20.84 41.29 4.86
CA ASP A 360 -21.94 41.01 3.92
C ASP A 360 -23.31 40.84 4.62
N ILE A 361 -23.60 41.73 5.58
CA ILE A 361 -24.88 41.76 6.29
C ILE A 361 -25.79 42.77 5.61
N THR A 362 -26.79 42.27 4.89
CA THR A 362 -27.69 43.08 4.05
C THR A 362 -29.16 42.84 4.37
N GLU A 363 -30.03 43.76 3.96
CA GLU A 363 -31.50 43.61 4.17
C GLU A 363 -32.09 42.43 3.38
N ARG A 364 -31.46 42.03 2.27
CA ARG A 364 -31.88 40.85 1.48
C ARG A 364 -31.46 39.54 2.17
N GLY A 365 -30.36 39.57 2.92
CA GLY A 365 -29.71 38.37 3.42
C GLY A 365 -28.95 37.60 2.34
N ASN A 366 -28.10 36.68 2.78
CA ASN A 366 -27.42 35.69 1.95
C ASN A 366 -27.82 34.24 2.32
N PHE A 367 -28.71 34.05 3.30
CA PHE A 367 -29.29 32.77 3.73
C PHE A 367 -30.69 32.98 4.31
N GLU A 368 -31.72 32.41 3.67
CA GLU A 368 -33.12 32.42 4.17
C GLU A 368 -33.66 33.79 4.63
N GLY A 369 -33.28 34.87 3.94
CA GLY A 369 -33.70 36.24 4.27
C GLY A 369 -32.92 36.88 5.44
N GLN A 370 -31.88 36.21 5.94
CA GLN A 370 -30.90 36.71 6.91
C GLN A 370 -29.49 36.57 6.33
N SER A 371 -28.49 37.10 7.04
CA SER A 371 -27.08 36.99 6.62
C SER A 371 -26.28 36.08 7.55
N ILE A 372 -25.57 35.14 6.93
CA ILE A 372 -24.39 34.49 7.49
C ILE A 372 -23.23 35.47 7.31
N PRO A 373 -22.61 35.94 8.41
CA PRO A 373 -21.42 36.79 8.33
C PRO A 373 -20.31 36.09 7.54
N ASN A 374 -19.82 36.75 6.49
CA ASN A 374 -18.69 36.27 5.66
C ASN A 374 -17.89 37.48 5.13
N ALA A 375 -16.64 37.29 4.72
CA ALA A 375 -15.77 38.37 4.26
C ALA A 375 -15.41 38.20 2.76
N PRO A 376 -16.36 38.44 1.82
CA PRO A 376 -16.19 38.11 0.40
C PRO A 376 -15.21 39.06 -0.31
N ARG A 377 -14.96 40.23 0.29
CA ARG A 377 -13.99 41.25 -0.14
C ARG A 377 -12.86 41.38 0.89
N SER A 378 -11.70 41.84 0.45
CA SER A 378 -10.56 42.05 1.36
C SER A 378 -10.79 43.28 2.25
N LEU A 379 -10.12 43.31 3.41
CA LEU A 379 -10.24 44.43 4.34
C LEU A 379 -9.78 45.77 3.72
N PRO A 380 -8.67 45.84 2.93
CA PRO A 380 -8.29 47.06 2.23
C PRO A 380 -9.34 47.55 1.23
N GLU A 381 -9.94 46.66 0.43
CA GLU A 381 -10.98 47.04 -0.55
C GLU A 381 -12.20 47.66 0.14
N VAL A 382 -12.65 47.07 1.25
CA VAL A 382 -13.81 47.61 1.99
C VAL A 382 -13.46 48.92 2.69
N ALA A 383 -12.24 49.06 3.21
CA ALA A 383 -11.78 50.31 3.83
C ALA A 383 -11.75 51.48 2.83
N GLU A 384 -11.31 51.21 1.59
CA GLU A 384 -11.32 52.18 0.49
C GLU A 384 -12.76 52.64 0.15
N ASP A 385 -13.70 51.69 -0.02
CA ASP A 385 -15.12 51.98 -0.27
C ASP A 385 -15.77 52.83 0.84
N LEU A 386 -15.35 52.61 2.09
CA LEU A 386 -15.88 53.31 3.25
C LEU A 386 -15.16 54.65 3.51
N GLY A 387 -14.05 54.93 2.82
CA GLY A 387 -13.28 56.17 2.94
C GLY A 387 -12.45 56.29 4.22
N LEU A 388 -11.98 55.18 4.81
CA LEU A 388 -11.15 55.19 6.02
C LEU A 388 -9.89 54.30 5.89
N PRO A 389 -8.88 54.49 6.75
CA PRO A 389 -7.71 53.61 6.79
C PRO A 389 -8.07 52.17 7.16
N ALA A 390 -7.41 51.19 6.53
CA ALA A 390 -7.61 49.77 6.80
C ALA A 390 -7.44 49.41 8.30
N ALA A 391 -6.43 49.97 8.97
CA ALA A 391 -6.19 49.74 10.39
C ALA A 391 -7.34 50.25 11.29
N GLU A 392 -7.97 51.37 10.93
CA GLU A 392 -9.15 51.89 11.66
C GLU A 392 -10.37 50.98 11.44
N LEU A 393 -10.54 50.45 10.23
CA LEU A 393 -11.60 49.48 9.96
C LEU A 393 -11.39 48.21 10.79
N GLU A 394 -10.18 47.66 10.79
CA GLU A 394 -9.82 46.46 11.56
C GLU A 394 -10.11 46.61 13.06
N GLU A 395 -9.69 47.72 13.67
CA GLU A 395 -9.97 48.03 15.08
C GLU A 395 -11.47 48.12 15.36
N SER A 396 -12.22 48.82 14.50
CA SER A 396 -13.68 48.93 14.62
C SER A 396 -14.40 47.59 14.50
N LEU A 397 -13.94 46.71 13.59
CA LEU A 397 -14.49 45.37 13.42
C LEU A 397 -14.19 44.47 14.62
N ALA A 398 -13.00 44.57 15.22
CA ALA A 398 -12.63 43.81 16.41
C ALA A 398 -13.52 44.16 17.61
N ALA A 399 -13.75 45.46 17.87
CA ALA A 399 -14.65 45.91 18.92
C ALA A 399 -16.11 45.47 18.68
N ALA A 400 -16.57 45.55 17.42
CA ALA A 400 -17.90 45.13 17.03
C ALA A 400 -18.10 43.61 17.20
N ARG A 401 -17.13 42.77 16.81
CA ARG A 401 -17.19 41.30 17.02
C ARG A 401 -17.38 40.95 18.49
N ALA A 402 -16.61 41.56 19.39
CA ALA A 402 -16.73 41.30 20.83
C ALA A 402 -18.12 41.64 21.38
N THR A 403 -18.69 42.76 20.94
CA THR A 403 -20.04 43.20 21.34
C THR A 403 -21.13 42.28 20.78
N LEU A 404 -21.03 41.93 19.49
CA LEU A 404 -21.97 41.03 18.83
C LEU A 404 -21.91 39.60 19.40
N HIS A 405 -20.73 39.14 19.80
CA HIS A 405 -20.58 37.88 20.50
C HIS A 405 -21.34 37.89 21.84
N GLN A 406 -21.19 38.95 22.65
CA GLN A 406 -21.95 39.09 23.90
C GLN A 406 -23.45 39.16 23.68
N ALA A 407 -23.90 39.83 22.62
CA ALA A 407 -25.31 39.85 22.23
C ALA A 407 -25.80 38.46 21.79
N ARG A 408 -25.00 37.71 21.01
CA ARG A 408 -25.32 36.35 20.58
C ARG A 408 -25.41 35.38 21.75
N ALA A 409 -24.54 35.51 22.76
CA ALA A 409 -24.54 34.66 23.95
C ALA A 409 -25.83 34.73 24.80
N ARG A 410 -26.72 35.71 24.53
CA ARG A 410 -28.05 35.81 25.16
C ARG A 410 -29.14 35.06 24.42
N ARG A 411 -28.87 34.56 23.20
CA ARG A 411 -29.78 33.71 22.43
C ARG A 411 -29.75 32.29 23.00
N VAL A 412 -30.75 31.48 22.67
CA VAL A 412 -30.71 30.04 22.97
C VAL A 412 -29.56 29.43 22.16
N PRO A 413 -28.55 28.81 22.79
CA PRO A 413 -27.46 28.18 22.05
C PRO A 413 -27.91 26.84 21.44
N PRO A 414 -27.22 26.36 20.39
CA PRO A 414 -27.38 24.98 19.94
C PRO A 414 -27.01 23.99 21.05
N GLY A 415 -27.51 22.75 20.92
CA GLY A 415 -27.19 21.69 21.87
C GLY A 415 -25.68 21.43 21.95
N LEU A 416 -25.16 21.19 23.15
CA LEU A 416 -23.77 20.81 23.37
C LEU A 416 -23.69 19.30 23.57
N ASP A 417 -22.91 18.60 22.75
CA ASP A 417 -22.49 17.23 23.05
C ASP A 417 -21.27 17.29 23.99
N ASP A 418 -21.57 17.24 25.28
CA ASP A 418 -20.63 17.34 26.39
C ASP A 418 -19.90 16.02 26.71
N LYS A 419 -19.96 15.01 25.82
CA LYS A 419 -19.08 13.83 25.92
C LYS A 419 -17.63 14.24 25.71
N VAL A 420 -16.73 13.60 26.44
CA VAL A 420 -15.29 13.66 26.21
C VAL A 420 -14.84 12.34 25.57
N LEU A 421 -14.36 12.41 24.32
CA LEU A 421 -13.83 11.27 23.57
C LEU A 421 -12.31 11.27 23.57
N THR A 422 -11.68 10.15 23.93
CA THR A 422 -10.22 10.03 24.05
C THR A 422 -9.51 10.38 22.74
N ALA A 423 -9.94 9.82 21.61
CA ALA A 423 -9.35 10.10 20.30
C ALA A 423 -9.35 11.60 19.95
N TRP A 424 -10.51 12.26 20.03
CA TRP A 424 -10.65 13.66 19.60
C TRP A 424 -9.93 14.62 20.54
N ASN A 425 -9.90 14.29 21.83
CA ASN A 425 -9.08 15.01 22.80
C ASN A 425 -7.59 14.83 22.52
N GLY A 426 -7.15 13.66 22.06
CA GLY A 426 -5.77 13.43 21.60
C GLY A 426 -5.38 14.37 20.45
N LEU A 427 -6.26 14.53 19.46
CA LEU A 427 -6.05 15.49 18.35
C LEU A 427 -5.97 16.93 18.85
N MET A 428 -6.93 17.36 19.69
CA MET A 428 -6.97 18.74 20.20
C MET A 428 -5.79 19.06 21.12
N LEU A 429 -5.38 18.10 21.95
CA LEU A 429 -4.20 18.21 22.80
C LEU A 429 -2.95 18.48 21.94
N GLY A 430 -2.77 17.75 20.83
CA GLY A 430 -1.70 18.01 19.88
C GLY A 430 -1.78 19.40 19.22
N ALA A 431 -2.99 19.83 18.84
CA ALA A 431 -3.21 21.16 18.27
C ALA A 431 -2.88 22.31 19.25
N LEU A 432 -3.25 22.18 20.52
CA LEU A 432 -2.92 23.15 21.58
C LEU A 432 -1.42 23.15 21.91
N ALA A 433 -0.77 21.98 21.96
CA ALA A 433 0.67 21.87 22.14
C ALA A 433 1.43 22.61 21.01
N GLU A 434 0.97 22.42 19.77
CA GLU A 434 1.52 23.13 18.61
C GLU A 434 1.21 24.63 18.65
N GLY A 435 0.00 24.99 19.10
CA GLY A 435 -0.40 26.36 19.38
C GLY A 435 0.56 27.06 20.33
N PHE A 436 0.92 26.43 21.46
CA PHE A 436 1.94 26.98 22.37
C PHE A 436 3.30 27.08 21.67
N ARG A 437 3.75 26.03 20.99
CA ARG A 437 5.07 26.03 20.34
C ARG A 437 5.21 27.21 19.36
N VAL A 438 4.20 27.44 18.52
CA VAL A 438 4.24 28.44 17.45
C VAL A 438 3.92 29.86 17.95
N THR A 439 3.01 30.01 18.92
CA THR A 439 2.54 31.34 19.36
C THR A 439 3.25 31.84 20.61
N GLY A 440 3.79 30.94 21.45
CA GLY A 440 4.33 31.23 22.77
C GLY A 440 3.29 31.41 23.87
N ASP A 441 1.99 31.29 23.57
CA ASP A 441 0.92 31.51 24.56
C ASP A 441 0.76 30.29 25.49
N ARG A 442 1.13 30.47 26.76
CA ARG A 442 1.15 29.43 27.79
C ARG A 442 -0.24 28.84 28.08
N ARG A 443 -1.32 29.58 27.83
CA ARG A 443 -2.70 29.09 28.04
C ARG A 443 -2.96 27.78 27.30
N TYR A 444 -2.40 27.63 26.10
CA TYR A 444 -2.57 26.42 25.29
C TYR A 444 -1.83 25.21 25.87
N LEU A 445 -0.59 25.41 26.34
CA LEU A 445 0.17 24.34 26.99
C LEU A 445 -0.50 23.88 28.30
N ASP A 446 -0.98 24.83 29.10
CA ASP A 446 -1.64 24.55 30.37
C ASP A 446 -2.95 23.77 30.15
N ALA A 447 -3.73 24.16 29.14
CA ALA A 447 -4.95 23.44 28.76
C ALA A 447 -4.66 22.01 28.25
N ALA A 448 -3.66 21.86 27.37
CA ALA A 448 -3.24 20.54 26.87
C ALA A 448 -2.74 19.63 28.00
N THR A 449 -1.97 20.18 28.95
CA THR A 449 -1.45 19.46 30.11
C THR A 449 -2.58 19.01 31.04
N ARG A 450 -3.55 19.89 31.29
CA ARG A 450 -4.76 19.55 32.08
C ARG A 450 -5.56 18.44 31.42
N ALA A 451 -5.80 18.52 30.11
CA ALA A 451 -6.51 17.49 29.37
C ALA A 451 -5.76 16.14 29.42
N ALA A 452 -4.44 16.14 29.21
CA ALA A 452 -3.62 14.93 29.34
C ALA A 452 -3.75 14.28 30.74
N GLY A 453 -3.72 15.09 31.79
CA GLY A 453 -3.92 14.64 33.17
C GLY A 453 -5.32 14.07 33.41
N PHE A 454 -6.35 14.73 32.88
CA PHE A 454 -7.74 14.27 32.95
C PHE A 454 -7.93 12.92 32.25
N LEU A 455 -7.48 12.77 31.00
CA LEU A 455 -7.59 11.53 30.23
C LEU A 455 -6.88 10.36 30.93
N ARG A 456 -5.68 10.62 31.47
CA ARG A 456 -4.93 9.62 32.23
C ARG A 456 -5.65 9.20 33.53
N ALA A 457 -6.33 10.14 34.19
CA ALA A 457 -7.00 9.88 35.46
C ALA A 457 -8.38 9.23 35.30
N GLN A 458 -9.14 9.62 34.26
CA GLN A 458 -10.55 9.25 34.11
C GLN A 458 -10.81 8.25 32.97
N LEU A 459 -9.96 8.23 31.94
CA LEU A 459 -10.13 7.39 30.75
C LEU A 459 -8.99 6.36 30.56
N THR A 460 -8.30 6.01 31.65
CA THR A 460 -7.34 4.90 31.68
C THR A 460 -7.73 3.93 32.79
N THR A 461 -7.88 2.65 32.46
CA THR A 461 -8.19 1.60 33.44
C THR A 461 -6.97 1.31 34.33
N PRO A 462 -7.14 0.66 35.49
CA PRO A 462 -6.01 0.25 36.34
C PRO A 462 -4.97 -0.63 35.63
N GLU A 463 -5.40 -1.41 34.64
CA GLU A 463 -4.55 -2.26 33.79
C GLU A 463 -3.84 -1.47 32.68
N GLY A 464 -4.12 -0.17 32.56
CA GLY A 464 -3.52 0.72 31.57
C GLY A 464 -4.21 0.72 30.20
N ARG A 465 -5.42 0.15 30.06
CA ARG A 465 -6.20 0.27 28.82
C ARG A 465 -6.90 1.62 28.76
N LEU A 466 -7.08 2.15 27.56
CA LEU A 466 -7.88 3.36 27.36
C LEU A 466 -9.37 3.03 27.31
N VAL A 467 -10.14 3.98 27.81
CA VAL A 467 -11.61 4.03 27.73
C VAL A 467 -11.97 5.06 26.66
N ARG A 468 -13.02 4.79 25.88
CA ARG A 468 -13.39 5.62 24.73
C ARG A 468 -14.02 6.95 25.14
N THR A 469 -15.03 6.88 26.01
CA THR A 469 -15.95 8.00 26.27
C THR A 469 -16.13 8.23 27.77
N TRP A 470 -16.22 9.50 28.14
CA TRP A 470 -16.57 9.95 29.48
C TRP A 470 -17.66 11.01 29.40
N ARG A 471 -18.68 10.90 30.26
CA ARG A 471 -19.68 11.94 30.43
C ARG A 471 -20.33 11.83 31.81
N ALA A 472 -20.60 12.98 32.44
CA ALA A 472 -21.30 13.07 33.72
C ALA A 472 -20.72 12.12 34.81
N GLY A 473 -19.39 12.05 34.90
CA GLY A 473 -18.68 11.21 35.88
C GLY A 473 -18.60 9.72 35.53
N THR A 474 -19.12 9.29 34.37
CA THR A 474 -19.11 7.89 33.95
C THR A 474 -18.18 7.71 32.75
N ALA A 475 -17.13 6.91 32.92
CA ALA A 475 -16.27 6.45 31.83
C ALA A 475 -16.73 5.05 31.37
N HIS A 476 -16.90 4.83 30.07
CA HIS A 476 -17.32 3.52 29.55
C HIS A 476 -16.85 3.28 28.10
N LEU A 477 -17.02 2.03 27.66
CA LEU A 477 -16.55 1.46 26.38
C LEU A 477 -15.02 1.34 26.28
N ALA A 478 -14.58 0.19 25.76
CA ALA A 478 -13.17 -0.03 25.49
C ALA A 478 -12.68 0.91 24.38
N GLY A 479 -11.45 1.42 24.52
CA GLY A 479 -10.85 2.27 23.49
C GLY A 479 -10.54 1.50 22.19
N TYR A 480 -10.70 2.20 21.07
CA TYR A 480 -10.37 1.77 19.72
C TYR A 480 -8.96 2.24 19.33
N LEU A 481 -8.42 1.73 18.22
CA LEU A 481 -7.09 2.12 17.73
C LEU A 481 -6.90 3.64 17.67
N GLU A 482 -7.91 4.39 17.23
CA GLU A 482 -7.87 5.85 17.17
C GLU A 482 -7.66 6.53 18.53
N ASP A 483 -8.22 5.98 19.62
CA ASP A 483 -8.02 6.52 20.96
C ASP A 483 -6.55 6.43 21.38
N TYR A 484 -5.91 5.29 21.08
CA TYR A 484 -4.49 5.08 21.39
C TYR A 484 -3.60 5.89 20.45
N ALA A 485 -3.86 5.85 19.14
CA ALA A 485 -3.02 6.49 18.13
C ALA A 485 -3.04 8.02 18.27
N TYR A 486 -4.22 8.63 18.39
CA TYR A 486 -4.34 10.08 18.47
C TYR A 486 -3.85 10.63 19.80
N LEU A 487 -4.14 9.94 20.92
CA LEU A 487 -3.63 10.35 22.23
C LEU A 487 -2.10 10.22 22.30
N ALA A 488 -1.52 9.12 21.80
CA ALA A 488 -0.07 8.96 21.76
C ALA A 488 0.59 10.04 20.87
N SER A 489 -0.01 10.36 19.72
CA SER A 489 0.47 11.44 18.85
C SER A 489 0.42 12.80 19.55
N GLY A 490 -0.70 13.12 20.21
CA GLY A 490 -0.84 14.36 20.97
C GLY A 490 0.14 14.46 22.14
N LEU A 491 0.36 13.37 22.87
CA LEU A 491 1.33 13.32 23.97
C LEU A 491 2.78 13.53 23.51
N LEU A 492 3.14 13.05 22.31
CA LEU A 492 4.43 13.37 21.69
C LEU A 492 4.54 14.87 21.37
N ASP A 493 3.49 15.47 20.81
CA ASP A 493 3.45 16.91 20.53
C ASP A 493 3.54 17.74 21.82
N LEU A 494 2.86 17.31 22.89
CA LEU A 494 2.92 17.93 24.22
C LEU A 494 4.30 17.81 24.86
N TYR A 495 4.96 16.65 24.73
CA TYR A 495 6.35 16.48 25.15
C TYR A 495 7.28 17.43 24.38
N GLU A 496 7.18 17.49 23.06
CA GLU A 496 8.04 18.33 22.23
C GLU A 496 7.81 19.83 22.47
N ALA A 497 6.61 20.21 22.90
CA ALA A 497 6.25 21.58 23.25
C ALA A 497 6.72 21.99 24.66
N GLY A 498 6.43 21.15 25.67
CA GLY A 498 6.65 21.46 27.09
C GLY A 498 7.92 20.88 27.73
N GLY A 499 8.41 19.76 27.21
CA GLY A 499 9.62 19.07 27.70
C GLY A 499 9.41 18.07 28.85
N ASP A 500 8.17 17.84 29.32
CA ASP A 500 7.90 16.84 30.36
C ASP A 500 7.96 15.41 29.81
N VAL A 501 9.03 14.70 30.16
CA VAL A 501 9.31 13.32 29.74
C VAL A 501 8.21 12.33 30.16
N ALA A 502 7.37 12.66 31.14
CA ALA A 502 6.23 11.82 31.51
C ALA A 502 5.27 11.62 30.32
N HIS A 503 5.06 12.64 29.47
CA HIS A 503 4.22 12.54 28.28
C HIS A 503 4.84 11.62 27.22
N LEU A 504 6.15 11.70 26.98
CA LEU A 504 6.86 10.79 26.07
C LEU A 504 6.78 9.33 26.55
N ARG A 505 6.94 9.09 27.86
CA ARG A 505 6.82 7.74 28.44
C ARG A 505 5.40 7.20 28.30
N GLU A 506 4.40 8.05 28.47
CA GLU A 506 3.00 7.64 28.28
C GLU A 506 2.71 7.34 26.81
N ALA A 507 3.20 8.15 25.87
CA ALA A 507 3.11 7.86 24.44
C ALA A 507 3.79 6.52 24.08
N GLN A 508 4.97 6.24 24.66
CA GLN A 508 5.66 4.95 24.50
C GLN A 508 4.84 3.78 25.05
N ARG A 509 4.19 3.96 26.21
CA ARG A 509 3.32 2.95 26.81
C ARG A 509 2.11 2.64 25.92
N LEU A 510 1.46 3.68 25.40
CA LEU A 510 0.33 3.55 24.47
C LEU A 510 0.75 2.90 23.16
N ALA A 511 1.91 3.26 22.61
CA ALA A 511 2.47 2.60 21.44
C ALA A 511 2.72 1.10 21.71
N GLY A 512 3.21 0.74 22.90
CA GLY A 512 3.30 -0.67 23.31
C GLY A 512 1.95 -1.40 23.27
N ARG A 513 0.87 -0.75 23.72
CA ARG A 513 -0.50 -1.31 23.65
C ARG A 513 -1.01 -1.42 22.22
N ILE A 514 -0.72 -0.44 21.34
CA ILE A 514 -1.05 -0.53 19.91
C ILE A 514 -0.47 -1.82 19.31
N ARG A 515 0.82 -2.07 19.56
CA ARG A 515 1.52 -3.26 19.06
C ARG A 515 0.98 -4.57 19.64
N GLU A 516 0.61 -4.56 20.92
CA GLU A 516 0.16 -5.77 21.61
C GLU A 516 -1.31 -6.14 21.31
N ASP A 517 -2.19 -5.16 21.32
CA ASP A 517 -3.64 -5.37 21.28
C ASP A 517 -4.21 -5.28 19.85
N PHE A 518 -3.59 -4.52 18.94
CA PHE A 518 -4.17 -4.16 17.65
C PHE A 518 -3.39 -4.65 16.42
N ALA A 519 -2.12 -5.08 16.56
CA ALA A 519 -1.33 -5.52 15.42
C ALA A 519 -1.97 -6.71 14.66
N ALA A 520 -1.91 -6.66 13.33
CA ALA A 520 -2.36 -7.75 12.46
C ALA A 520 -1.16 -8.58 11.97
N GLU A 521 -1.37 -9.88 11.76
CA GLU A 521 -0.31 -10.81 11.32
C GLU A 521 0.26 -10.44 9.95
N GLU A 522 -0.57 -9.90 9.05
CA GLU A 522 -0.13 -9.46 7.72
C GLU A 522 0.42 -8.02 7.69
N GLY A 523 0.54 -7.38 8.86
CA GLY A 523 0.94 -5.98 9.03
C GLY A 523 -0.24 -5.01 9.16
N GLY A 524 0.07 -3.82 9.68
CA GLY A 524 -0.93 -2.81 10.05
C GLY A 524 -1.67 -3.16 11.34
N PHE A 525 -2.73 -2.43 11.63
CA PHE A 525 -3.46 -2.49 12.90
C PHE A 525 -4.97 -2.58 12.66
N TYR A 526 -5.64 -3.46 13.41
CA TYR A 526 -7.10 -3.53 13.49
C TYR A 526 -7.67 -2.33 14.24
N SER A 527 -8.89 -1.90 13.90
CA SER A 527 -9.57 -0.81 14.62
C SER A 527 -9.96 -1.20 16.05
N THR A 528 -10.14 -2.50 16.33
CA THR A 528 -10.49 -3.06 17.65
C THR A 528 -9.39 -3.93 18.24
N ALA A 529 -9.29 -3.96 19.57
CA ALA A 529 -8.35 -4.83 20.28
C ALA A 529 -8.68 -6.32 20.08
N ARG A 530 -7.69 -7.21 20.25
CA ARG A 530 -7.85 -8.67 20.08
C ARG A 530 -8.92 -9.32 20.97
N ASP A 531 -9.18 -8.71 22.13
CA ASP A 531 -10.15 -9.15 23.14
C ASP A 531 -11.43 -8.31 23.14
N HIS A 532 -11.64 -7.48 22.12
CA HIS A 532 -12.87 -6.71 21.95
C HIS A 532 -14.07 -7.63 21.60
N GLU A 533 -15.29 -7.09 21.75
CA GLU A 533 -16.52 -7.73 21.26
C GLU A 533 -16.34 -8.26 19.82
N SER A 534 -16.69 -9.52 19.59
CA SER A 534 -16.59 -10.15 18.28
C SER A 534 -17.77 -9.74 17.40
N LEU A 535 -17.47 -8.94 16.37
CA LEU A 535 -18.42 -8.50 15.35
C LEU A 535 -18.22 -9.28 14.03
N LEU A 536 -19.02 -8.94 13.02
CA LEU A 536 -19.02 -9.59 11.70
C LEU A 536 -17.63 -9.67 11.04
N VAL A 537 -16.85 -8.58 11.16
CA VAL A 537 -15.47 -8.45 10.67
C VAL A 537 -14.67 -7.54 11.61
N ARG A 538 -13.37 -7.81 11.77
CA ARG A 538 -12.44 -6.84 12.38
C ARG A 538 -11.88 -5.97 11.27
N HIS A 539 -12.36 -4.73 11.21
CA HIS A 539 -11.96 -3.77 10.19
C HIS A 539 -10.53 -3.25 10.40
N ARG A 540 -9.88 -2.84 9.30
CA ARG A 540 -8.64 -2.08 9.29
C ARG A 540 -8.88 -0.83 8.46
N GLU A 541 -8.82 0.34 9.07
CA GLU A 541 -9.01 1.60 8.36
C GLU A 541 -7.65 2.19 7.93
N GLY A 542 -7.44 2.31 6.61
CA GLY A 542 -6.19 2.81 6.03
C GLY A 542 -6.27 4.16 5.32
N HIS A 543 -7.46 4.59 4.93
CA HIS A 543 -7.69 5.84 4.18
C HIS A 543 -8.12 6.96 5.12
N ASP A 544 -7.80 8.21 4.77
CA ASP A 544 -8.23 9.37 5.53
C ASP A 544 -9.73 9.63 5.31
N GLY A 545 -10.47 9.84 6.41
CA GLY A 545 -11.87 10.25 6.42
C GLY A 545 -12.03 11.69 6.89
N ALA A 546 -13.06 11.95 7.69
CA ALA A 546 -13.19 13.22 8.42
C ALA A 546 -12.07 13.39 9.48
N THR A 547 -11.51 12.27 9.93
CA THR A 547 -10.32 12.19 10.78
C THR A 547 -9.17 11.49 10.04
N PRO A 548 -7.91 11.71 10.47
CA PRO A 548 -6.75 11.06 9.85
C PRO A 548 -6.79 9.53 10.07
N ALA A 549 -6.38 8.72 9.09
CA ALA A 549 -6.44 7.26 9.22
C ALA A 549 -5.73 6.77 10.52
N PRO A 550 -6.40 6.05 11.44
CA PRO A 550 -5.79 5.62 12.71
C PRO A 550 -4.54 4.74 12.51
N ASN A 551 -4.52 3.92 11.46
CA ASN A 551 -3.34 3.16 11.06
C ASN A 551 -2.14 4.05 10.71
N ALA A 552 -2.38 5.13 9.96
CA ALA A 552 -1.34 6.07 9.55
C ALA A 552 -0.82 6.85 10.76
N VAL A 553 -1.70 7.28 11.68
CA VAL A 553 -1.28 7.97 12.91
C VAL A 553 -0.50 7.03 13.84
N ALA A 554 -0.92 5.77 13.99
CA ALA A 554 -0.16 4.76 14.72
C ALA A 554 1.24 4.55 14.13
N ALA A 555 1.34 4.40 12.80
CA ALA A 555 2.62 4.32 12.10
C ALA A 555 3.48 5.58 12.32
N HIS A 556 2.86 6.77 12.32
CA HIS A 556 3.56 8.03 12.59
C HIS A 556 4.12 8.08 14.03
N VAL A 557 3.33 7.65 15.02
CA VAL A 557 3.77 7.55 16.42
C VAL A 557 4.96 6.62 16.56
N LEU A 558 4.90 5.43 15.96
CA LEU A 558 6.00 4.46 15.96
C LEU A 558 7.25 5.02 15.28
N ALA A 559 7.08 5.69 14.12
CA ALA A 559 8.18 6.34 13.42
C ALA A 559 8.85 7.43 14.28
N ARG A 560 8.07 8.32 14.92
CA ARG A 560 8.62 9.36 15.81
C ARG A 560 9.30 8.78 17.05
N LEU A 561 8.69 7.76 17.68
CA LEU A 561 9.28 7.07 18.84
C LEU A 561 10.58 6.36 18.47
N SER A 562 10.71 5.82 17.26
CA SER A 562 11.96 5.21 16.80
C SER A 562 13.14 6.18 16.88
N HIS A 563 12.91 7.47 16.57
CA HIS A 563 13.92 8.52 16.66
C HIS A 563 14.12 9.06 18.08
N HIS A 564 13.05 9.20 18.88
CA HIS A 564 13.20 9.63 20.28
C HIS A 564 13.95 8.60 21.14
N LEU A 565 13.81 7.31 20.82
CA LEU A 565 14.29 6.19 21.64
C LEU A 565 15.44 5.38 21.00
N ASP A 566 15.85 5.73 19.77
CA ASP A 566 16.84 4.97 18.98
C ASP A 566 16.46 3.48 18.80
N ARG A 567 15.23 3.24 18.30
CA ARG A 567 14.59 1.92 18.23
C ARG A 567 14.18 1.56 16.81
N GLU A 568 15.07 0.89 16.09
CA GLU A 568 14.85 0.50 14.68
C GLU A 568 13.64 -0.44 14.50
N ASP A 569 13.31 -1.30 15.47
CA ASP A 569 12.13 -2.17 15.38
C ASP A 569 10.82 -1.38 15.26
N LEU A 570 10.73 -0.21 15.90
CA LEU A 570 9.57 0.68 15.76
C LEU A 570 9.51 1.34 14.38
N ARG A 571 10.68 1.64 13.80
CA ARG A 571 10.78 2.19 12.43
C ARG A 571 10.35 1.16 11.39
N ASP A 572 10.80 -0.08 11.53
CA ASP A 572 10.45 -1.17 10.63
C ASP A 572 8.95 -1.50 10.69
N GLU A 573 8.36 -1.48 11.88
CA GLU A 573 6.92 -1.68 12.08
C GLU A 573 6.10 -0.54 11.51
N ALA A 574 6.54 0.71 11.67
CA ALA A 574 5.92 1.88 11.02
C ALA A 574 5.92 1.73 9.49
N ALA A 575 7.06 1.36 8.90
CA ALA A 575 7.16 1.11 7.46
C ALA A 575 6.26 -0.06 7.02
N GLY A 576 6.21 -1.13 7.82
CA GLY A 576 5.33 -2.29 7.59
C GLY A 576 3.85 -1.90 7.56
N ALA A 577 3.40 -1.07 8.50
CA ALA A 577 2.02 -0.58 8.55
C ALA A 577 1.62 0.23 7.31
N ILE A 578 2.54 1.02 6.73
CA ILE A 578 2.28 1.74 5.47
C ILE A 578 2.27 0.79 4.27
N ARG A 579 3.20 -0.18 4.21
CA ARG A 579 3.31 -1.12 3.07
C ARG A 579 2.05 -1.96 2.85
N VAL A 580 1.30 -2.25 3.90
CA VAL A 580 0.02 -2.97 3.84
C VAL A 580 -0.98 -2.27 2.91
N TRP A 581 -0.88 -0.94 2.80
CA TRP A 581 -1.75 -0.12 1.96
C TRP A 581 -1.11 0.26 0.62
N ALA A 582 0.07 -0.26 0.29
CA ALA A 582 0.86 0.22 -0.83
C ALA A 582 0.12 0.17 -2.18
N LYS A 583 -0.62 -0.91 -2.45
CA LYS A 583 -1.44 -1.04 -3.66
C LYS A 583 -2.56 0.00 -3.70
N ALA A 584 -3.20 0.25 -2.56
CA ALA A 584 -4.27 1.25 -2.45
C ALA A 584 -3.71 2.68 -2.59
N ILE A 585 -2.58 2.97 -1.95
CA ILE A 585 -1.83 4.23 -2.08
C ILE A 585 -1.44 4.47 -3.53
N ALA A 586 -0.89 3.46 -4.23
CA ALA A 586 -0.51 3.62 -5.64
C ALA A 586 -1.71 3.95 -6.55
N ARG A 587 -2.90 3.40 -6.23
CA ARG A 587 -4.13 3.62 -7.00
C ARG A 587 -4.82 4.94 -6.69
N GLN A 588 -4.90 5.32 -5.41
CA GLN A 588 -5.63 6.50 -4.92
C GLN A 588 -4.80 7.29 -3.89
N PRO A 589 -3.61 7.81 -4.25
CA PRO A 589 -2.66 8.37 -3.30
C PRO A 589 -3.22 9.56 -2.51
N ARG A 590 -4.12 10.37 -3.09
CA ARG A 590 -4.76 11.49 -2.38
C ARG A 590 -5.60 11.08 -1.16
N ALA A 591 -6.14 9.86 -1.13
CA ALA A 591 -6.96 9.35 -0.02
C ALA A 591 -6.11 8.86 1.16
N PHE A 592 -4.78 8.92 1.03
CA PHE A 592 -3.81 8.41 2.01
C PHE A 592 -2.81 9.52 2.39
N ALA A 593 -3.26 10.78 2.48
CA ALA A 593 -2.41 11.93 2.75
C ALA A 593 -1.64 11.81 4.07
N THR A 594 -2.27 11.28 5.12
CA THR A 594 -1.60 11.02 6.41
C THR A 594 -0.54 9.94 6.27
N SER A 595 -0.82 8.85 5.54
CA SER A 595 0.18 7.80 5.25
C SER A 595 1.36 8.35 4.45
N LEU A 596 1.11 9.22 3.48
CA LEU A 596 2.16 9.87 2.69
C LEU A 596 2.99 10.88 3.52
N ALA A 597 2.42 11.48 4.57
CA ALA A 597 3.19 12.25 5.54
C ALA A 597 4.14 11.35 6.36
N VAL A 598 3.73 10.12 6.69
CA VAL A 598 4.62 9.12 7.31
C VAL A 598 5.71 8.66 6.35
N VAL A 599 5.38 8.46 5.07
CA VAL A 599 6.36 8.17 4.01
C VAL A 599 7.41 9.27 3.99
N ASP A 600 7.00 10.54 3.91
CA ASP A 600 7.91 11.69 3.90
C ASP A 600 8.85 11.72 5.12
N LEU A 601 8.36 11.37 6.32
CA LEU A 601 9.20 11.22 7.52
C LEU A 601 10.20 10.06 7.39
N LEU A 602 9.75 8.89 6.93
CA LEU A 602 10.57 7.67 6.90
C LEU A 602 11.67 7.68 5.83
N LEU A 603 11.51 8.47 4.76
CA LEU A 603 12.48 8.61 3.68
C LEU A 603 13.77 9.30 4.11
N ASP A 604 13.63 10.43 4.81
CA ASP A 604 14.78 11.31 5.16
C ASP A 604 15.07 11.37 6.66
N GLY A 605 14.17 10.80 7.49
CA GLY A 605 14.20 10.98 8.93
C GLY A 605 13.89 12.43 9.36
N PRO A 606 13.67 12.65 10.67
CA PRO A 606 13.42 13.98 11.20
C PRO A 606 14.69 14.83 11.24
N VAL A 607 14.50 16.14 11.34
CA VAL A 607 15.50 17.02 11.95
C VAL A 607 15.43 16.82 13.46
N GLU A 608 16.52 16.41 14.07
CA GLU A 608 16.58 16.10 15.50
C GLU A 608 17.08 17.34 16.26
N LEU A 609 16.26 17.87 17.17
CA LEU A 609 16.53 19.12 17.87
C LEU A 609 16.71 18.86 19.35
N ALA A 610 17.92 19.01 19.87
CA ALA A 610 18.20 18.93 21.31
C ALA A 610 18.36 20.34 21.88
N LEU A 611 17.37 20.77 22.67
CA LEU A 611 17.36 22.07 23.32
C LEU A 611 17.74 21.93 24.80
N VAL A 612 18.93 22.42 25.15
CA VAL A 612 19.51 22.29 26.49
C VAL A 612 19.57 23.64 27.20
N GLY A 613 19.03 23.73 28.41
CA GLY A 613 19.06 24.93 29.24
C GLY A 613 17.98 24.93 30.32
N ALA A 614 18.15 25.77 31.34
CA ALA A 614 17.22 25.86 32.46
C ALA A 614 15.81 26.30 32.03
N GLU A 615 14.78 25.78 32.69
CA GLU A 615 13.42 26.29 32.47
C GLU A 615 13.35 27.79 32.82
N GLY A 616 12.72 28.59 31.94
CA GLY A 616 12.65 30.05 32.11
C GLY A 616 13.93 30.82 31.75
N ASP A 617 15.01 30.14 31.32
CA ASP A 617 16.20 30.83 30.80
C ASP A 617 15.89 31.61 29.52
N ARG A 618 16.26 32.89 29.49
CA ARG A 618 15.98 33.77 28.34
C ARG A 618 16.63 33.29 27.04
N GLY A 619 17.81 32.67 27.11
CA GLY A 619 18.49 32.12 25.94
C GLY A 619 17.73 30.94 25.35
N ARG A 620 17.29 30.01 26.21
CA ARG A 620 16.45 28.88 25.81
C ARG A 620 15.13 29.34 25.20
N GLU A 621 14.47 30.34 25.80
CA GLU A 621 13.20 30.87 25.26
C GLU A 621 13.38 31.53 23.89
N ALA A 622 14.48 32.27 23.71
CA ALA A 622 14.81 32.88 22.42
C ALA A 622 15.10 31.83 21.34
N LEU A 623 15.84 30.77 21.68
CA LEU A 623 16.10 29.65 20.76
C LEU A 623 14.82 28.91 20.39
N ARG A 624 13.94 28.62 21.37
CA ARG A 624 12.63 27.99 21.11
C ARG A 624 11.75 28.87 20.23
N ALA A 625 11.65 30.16 20.54
CA ALA A 625 10.81 31.10 19.80
C ALA A 625 11.28 31.24 18.34
N GLU A 626 12.59 31.25 18.09
CA GLU A 626 13.10 31.28 16.73
C GLU A 626 12.86 29.95 15.99
N LEU A 627 13.14 28.80 16.63
CA LEU A 627 12.81 27.48 16.07
C LEU A 627 11.34 27.37 15.65
N ALA A 628 10.45 27.95 16.45
CA ALA A 628 9.02 27.95 16.21
C ALA A 628 8.58 28.69 14.95
N ARG A 629 9.43 29.53 14.35
CA ARG A 629 9.13 30.26 13.11
C ARG A 629 9.35 29.42 11.86
N HIS A 630 10.11 28.32 11.95
CA HIS A 630 10.48 27.50 10.81
C HIS A 630 9.50 26.34 10.63
N TYR A 631 9.06 26.12 9.39
CA TYR A 631 8.23 24.97 9.04
C TYR A 631 9.09 23.69 8.98
N LEU A 632 9.00 22.88 10.03
CA LEU A 632 9.72 21.61 10.18
C LEU A 632 8.72 20.48 10.42
N PRO A 633 8.07 19.94 9.37
CA PRO A 633 7.02 18.92 9.49
C PRO A 633 7.56 17.52 9.87
N ASN A 634 8.85 17.27 9.61
CA ASN A 634 9.58 16.08 10.07
C ASN A 634 10.64 16.52 11.06
N ARG A 635 10.26 16.59 12.34
CA ARG A 635 11.14 16.97 13.44
C ARG A 635 10.89 16.09 14.64
N ILE A 636 11.89 16.01 15.51
CA ILE A 636 11.71 15.65 16.91
C ILE A 636 12.43 16.68 17.77
N VAL A 637 11.87 16.98 18.95
CA VAL A 637 12.46 17.93 19.90
C VAL A 637 12.68 17.21 21.22
N ALA A 638 13.93 17.17 21.68
CA ALA A 638 14.27 16.71 23.02
C ALA A 638 14.73 17.91 23.85
N VAL A 639 14.10 18.10 25.00
CA VAL A 639 14.37 19.21 25.90
C VAL A 639 15.08 18.70 27.15
N HIS A 640 16.14 19.39 27.57
CA HIS A 640 16.88 19.03 28.76
C HIS A 640 17.24 20.23 29.63
N ASP A 641 16.92 20.15 30.92
CA ASP A 641 17.50 21.00 31.94
C ASP A 641 18.57 20.22 32.70
N PRO A 642 19.87 20.59 32.57
CA PRO A 642 20.97 19.90 33.25
C PRO A 642 20.85 19.87 34.78
N ALA A 643 20.06 20.77 35.38
CA ALA A 643 19.80 20.77 36.83
C ALA A 643 19.08 19.51 37.32
N HIS A 644 18.39 18.79 36.42
CA HIS A 644 17.66 17.55 36.74
C HIS A 644 18.51 16.27 36.58
N GLY A 645 19.83 16.39 36.43
CA GLY A 645 20.73 15.24 36.21
C GLY A 645 20.68 14.72 34.77
N PRO A 646 21.42 13.65 34.42
CA PRO A 646 21.52 13.19 33.03
C PRO A 646 20.17 12.68 32.50
N SER A 647 19.81 13.10 31.29
CA SER A 647 18.63 12.59 30.59
C SER A 647 18.84 11.15 30.08
N PRO A 648 17.82 10.27 30.19
CA PRO A 648 17.89 8.92 29.63
C PRO A 648 17.69 8.88 28.11
N LEU A 649 17.40 10.00 27.44
CA LEU A 649 17.09 10.02 26.02
C LEU A 649 18.36 10.00 25.17
N PRO A 650 18.47 9.10 24.16
CA PRO A 650 19.64 9.01 23.29
C PRO A 650 20.03 10.34 22.64
N LEU A 651 19.04 11.11 22.17
CA LEU A 651 19.29 12.40 21.55
C LEU A 651 19.93 13.42 22.51
N LEU A 652 19.77 13.28 23.82
CA LEU A 652 20.35 14.20 24.81
C LEU A 652 21.68 13.72 25.39
N ALA A 653 22.12 12.50 25.06
CA ALA A 653 23.37 11.95 25.55
C ALA A 653 24.56 12.86 25.15
N GLY A 654 25.35 13.25 26.15
CA GLY A 654 26.56 14.06 25.98
C GLY A 654 26.32 15.53 25.59
N LYS A 655 25.10 16.05 25.71
CA LYS A 655 24.76 17.45 25.38
C LYS A 655 24.55 18.27 26.64
N ASP A 656 25.11 19.48 26.67
CA ASP A 656 25.09 20.36 27.82
C ASP A 656 24.96 21.83 27.36
N THR A 657 24.87 22.77 28.29
CA THR A 657 25.04 24.19 28.03
C THR A 657 26.43 24.50 27.44
N VAL A 658 26.51 25.55 26.62
CA VAL A 658 27.77 25.99 26.02
C VAL A 658 28.25 27.24 26.75
N LYS A 659 29.36 27.12 27.47
CA LYS A 659 29.89 28.21 28.32
C LYS A 659 28.83 28.76 29.30
N GLY A 660 27.96 27.89 29.82
CA GLY A 660 26.87 28.26 30.72
C GLY A 660 25.66 28.92 30.05
N GLN A 661 25.62 29.00 28.72
CA GLN A 661 24.47 29.49 27.96
C GLN A 661 23.62 28.31 27.46
N ALA A 662 22.30 28.52 27.37
CA ALA A 662 21.43 27.57 26.70
C ALA A 662 21.89 27.33 25.26
N ALA A 663 21.73 26.09 24.80
CA ALA A 663 22.26 25.63 23.54
C ALA A 663 21.23 24.78 22.80
N LEU A 664 21.16 24.98 21.48
CA LEU A 664 20.45 24.13 20.55
C LEU A 664 21.45 23.29 19.77
N TYR A 665 21.25 21.98 19.76
CA TYR A 665 21.97 21.03 18.93
C TYR A 665 21.03 20.57 17.80
N VAL A 666 21.42 20.85 16.56
CA VAL A 666 20.71 20.37 15.36
C VAL A 666 21.43 19.14 14.85
N CYS A 667 20.74 18.01 14.87
CA CYS A 667 21.30 16.69 14.58
C CYS A 667 20.54 15.98 13.45
N ARG A 668 21.23 15.02 12.84
CA ARG A 668 20.70 14.04 11.88
C ARG A 668 21.31 12.69 12.24
N HIS A 669 20.49 11.66 12.46
CA HIS A 669 20.97 10.33 12.83
C HIS A 669 21.89 10.36 14.05
N PHE A 670 21.51 11.15 15.07
CA PHE A 670 22.26 11.40 16.31
C PHE A 670 23.64 12.07 16.13
N ALA A 671 24.02 12.43 14.90
CA ALA A 671 25.20 13.23 14.60
C ALA A 671 24.83 14.72 14.53
N CYS A 672 25.46 15.54 15.36
CA CYS A 672 25.09 16.95 15.52
C CYS A 672 26.09 17.90 14.86
N GLN A 673 25.57 19.04 14.41
CA GLN A 673 26.38 20.21 14.07
C GLN A 673 26.94 20.88 15.34
N ARG A 674 27.73 21.95 15.15
CA ARG A 674 28.15 22.81 16.26
C ARG A 674 26.90 23.40 16.96
N PRO A 675 26.86 23.42 18.31
CA PRO A 675 25.71 23.95 19.04
C PRO A 675 25.53 25.45 18.81
N VAL A 676 24.28 25.88 18.77
CA VAL A 676 23.84 27.26 18.58
C VAL A 676 23.40 27.84 19.93
N THR A 677 23.93 29.00 20.32
CA THR A 677 23.55 29.70 21.56
C THR A 677 22.83 31.02 21.33
N ALA A 678 22.79 31.52 20.08
CA ALA A 678 22.10 32.75 19.70
C ALA A 678 20.98 32.46 18.72
N ALA A 679 19.80 33.06 18.95
CA ALA A 679 18.62 32.85 18.11
C ALA A 679 18.88 33.17 16.62
N ALA A 680 19.62 34.25 16.33
CA ALA A 680 19.91 34.66 14.95
C ALA A 680 20.63 33.60 14.10
N ASP A 681 21.31 32.63 14.73
CA ASP A 681 22.07 31.59 14.04
C ASP A 681 21.24 30.31 13.77
N VAL A 682 20.03 30.21 14.33
CA VAL A 682 19.16 29.01 14.22
C VAL A 682 18.80 28.73 12.76
N ALA A 683 18.38 29.74 11.99
CA ALA A 683 18.00 29.58 10.59
C ALA A 683 19.15 29.01 9.74
N VAL A 684 20.38 29.47 9.99
CA VAL A 684 21.59 28.99 9.30
C VAL A 684 21.87 27.54 9.66
N ALA A 685 21.77 27.16 10.94
CA ALA A 685 21.99 25.79 11.38
C ALA A 685 20.96 24.80 10.81
N LEU A 686 19.70 25.22 10.69
CA LEU A 686 18.64 24.43 10.05
C LEU A 686 18.89 24.25 8.54
N ALA A 687 19.32 25.31 7.84
CA ALA A 687 19.64 25.24 6.42
C ALA A 687 20.82 24.28 6.14
N ILE A 688 21.89 24.35 6.94
CA ILE A 688 23.04 23.42 6.82
C ILE A 688 22.63 21.98 7.14
N GLY A 689 21.75 21.79 8.13
CA GLY A 689 21.22 20.47 8.51
C GLY A 689 20.27 19.85 7.49
N ALA A 690 19.72 20.67 6.59
CA ALA A 690 18.96 20.23 5.42
C ALA A 690 19.87 19.89 4.21
N ALA A 691 21.08 20.45 4.14
CA ALA A 691 22.01 20.30 3.01
C ALA A 691 22.99 19.11 3.12
N LEU A 692 23.06 18.42 4.27
CA LEU A 692 23.83 17.17 4.38
C LEU A 692 23.15 16.07 3.55
N PRO A 693 23.87 15.37 2.65
CA PRO A 693 23.25 14.48 1.69
C PRO A 693 22.65 13.25 2.38
N ALA A 694 21.33 13.14 2.41
CA ALA A 694 20.68 11.85 2.28
C ALA A 694 20.80 11.47 0.80
N ASP A 695 21.27 10.26 0.45
CA ASP A 695 21.39 9.85 -0.96
C ASP A 695 20.08 10.13 -1.70
N GLY A 696 20.08 11.14 -2.57
CA GLY A 696 18.93 11.66 -3.30
C GLY A 696 18.47 10.77 -4.45
N GLY A 697 18.42 9.45 -4.23
CA GLY A 697 17.71 8.53 -5.11
C GLY A 697 16.23 8.45 -4.72
N ASP A 698 15.38 8.00 -5.65
CA ASP A 698 14.03 7.49 -5.36
C ASP A 698 14.13 6.38 -4.33
N ARG A 699 14.16 6.76 -3.05
CA ARG A 699 14.03 5.85 -1.93
C ARG A 699 12.54 5.54 -1.83
N ALA A 700 12.19 4.27 -1.96
CA ALA A 700 10.89 3.80 -1.52
C ALA A 700 11.01 3.35 -0.06
N LEU A 701 9.87 3.13 0.61
CA LEU A 701 9.77 2.49 1.93
C LEU A 701 10.13 1.00 1.85
N ASP A 702 11.30 0.69 1.30
CA ASP A 702 11.86 -0.64 1.36
C ASP A 702 12.35 -0.87 2.79
N ALA A 703 11.96 -2.01 3.35
CA ALA A 703 12.59 -2.49 4.58
C ALA A 703 14.09 -2.60 4.31
N ARG A 704 14.88 -2.19 5.31
CA ARG A 704 16.34 -2.13 5.20
C ARG A 704 16.85 -3.45 4.59
N PRO A 705 17.71 -3.40 3.58
CA PRO A 705 18.20 -4.62 2.94
C PRO A 705 18.81 -5.55 3.99
N LEU A 706 18.60 -6.87 3.88
CA LEU A 706 19.27 -7.84 4.73
C LEU A 706 20.78 -7.58 4.63
N PRO A 707 21.46 -7.29 5.77
CA PRO A 707 22.88 -7.04 5.76
C PRO A 707 23.65 -8.32 5.47
N GLY A 708 24.85 -8.18 4.93
CA GLY A 708 25.74 -9.29 4.64
C GLY A 708 25.50 -9.97 3.29
N ALA A 709 26.25 -11.03 3.08
CA ALA A 709 26.36 -11.80 1.84
C ALA A 709 26.77 -13.24 2.19
N ALA A 710 26.68 -14.16 1.25
CA ALA A 710 27.15 -15.52 1.42
C ALA A 710 28.65 -15.52 1.82
N THR A 711 29.02 -16.31 2.82
CA THR A 711 30.43 -16.43 3.25
C THR A 711 30.95 -17.85 3.05
N ALA A 712 32.26 -17.97 2.83
CA ALA A 712 32.94 -19.27 2.72
C ALA A 712 32.74 -20.13 3.99
N GLU A 713 32.77 -19.49 5.15
CA GLU A 713 32.63 -20.14 6.46
C GLU A 713 31.21 -20.68 6.66
N ALA A 714 30.20 -19.85 6.42
CA ALA A 714 28.80 -20.21 6.64
C ALA A 714 28.31 -21.24 5.60
N THR A 715 28.59 -21.04 4.31
CA THR A 715 28.20 -22.01 3.27
C THR A 715 28.86 -23.38 3.47
N ALA A 716 30.14 -23.42 3.87
CA ALA A 716 30.81 -24.67 4.19
C ALA A 716 30.30 -25.32 5.50
N ALA A 717 29.93 -24.52 6.51
CA ALA A 717 29.31 -25.01 7.73
C ALA A 717 27.92 -25.60 7.44
N PHE A 718 27.11 -24.91 6.64
CA PHE A 718 25.80 -25.35 6.19
C PHE A 718 25.88 -26.70 5.46
N ALA A 719 26.83 -26.84 4.51
CA ALA A 719 27.06 -28.08 3.79
C ALA A 719 27.49 -29.25 4.72
N ARG A 720 28.33 -28.97 5.75
CA ARG A 720 28.74 -29.98 6.74
C ARG A 720 27.64 -30.37 7.72
N ALA A 721 26.67 -29.49 7.95
CA ALA A 721 25.55 -29.74 8.86
C ALA A 721 24.47 -30.66 8.24
N GLN A 722 24.51 -30.87 6.92
CA GLN A 722 23.58 -31.78 6.25
C GLN A 722 23.78 -33.23 6.69
N PRO A 723 22.73 -34.08 6.62
CA PRO A 723 22.84 -35.49 6.92
C PRO A 723 23.97 -36.14 6.11
N ALA A 724 24.72 -37.07 6.70
CA ALA A 724 25.86 -37.72 6.04
C ALA A 724 25.51 -38.46 4.73
N SER A 725 24.23 -38.77 4.51
CA SER A 725 23.72 -39.34 3.25
C SER A 725 23.65 -38.34 2.10
N VAL A 726 23.74 -37.03 2.36
CA VAL A 726 23.68 -35.96 1.37
C VAL A 726 25.10 -35.57 0.97
N THR A 727 25.55 -36.04 -0.19
CA THR A 727 26.90 -35.73 -0.73
C THR A 727 26.88 -34.66 -1.82
N GLY A 728 25.72 -34.05 -2.05
CA GLY A 728 25.43 -33.17 -3.18
C GLY A 728 25.89 -31.72 -3.01
N TYR A 729 27.11 -31.48 -2.51
CA TYR A 729 27.72 -30.14 -2.43
C TYR A 729 29.05 -30.09 -3.17
N ALA A 730 29.40 -28.92 -3.70
CA ALA A 730 30.63 -28.68 -4.46
C ALA A 730 31.13 -27.23 -4.28
N PRO A 731 32.44 -26.97 -4.44
CA PRO A 731 32.95 -25.61 -4.52
C PRO A 731 32.37 -24.85 -5.73
N LEU A 732 32.05 -23.58 -5.54
CA LEU A 732 31.69 -22.66 -6.61
C LEU A 732 32.98 -22.02 -7.18
N GLY A 733 33.76 -22.80 -7.93
CA GLY A 733 35.08 -22.37 -8.42
C GLY A 733 36.00 -21.92 -7.28
N ASP A 734 36.74 -20.84 -7.51
CA ASP A 734 37.67 -20.24 -6.54
C ASP A 734 37.03 -19.10 -5.72
N THR A 735 35.70 -19.02 -5.66
CA THR A 735 34.99 -18.01 -4.85
C THR A 735 35.13 -18.24 -3.33
N GLY A 736 35.57 -19.44 -2.94
CA GLY A 736 35.56 -19.91 -1.55
C GLY A 736 34.18 -20.38 -1.06
N LEU A 737 33.11 -20.15 -1.82
CA LEU A 737 31.75 -20.58 -1.48
C LEU A 737 31.55 -22.06 -1.80
N VAL A 738 30.79 -22.75 -0.95
CA VAL A 738 30.30 -24.12 -1.20
C VAL A 738 28.83 -24.04 -1.57
N THR A 739 28.42 -24.78 -2.59
CA THR A 739 27.03 -24.78 -3.07
C THR A 739 26.50 -26.19 -3.25
N SER A 740 25.21 -26.36 -3.00
CA SER A 740 24.41 -27.50 -3.42
C SER A 740 24.51 -27.71 -4.93
N ARG A 741 24.68 -28.97 -5.35
CA ARG A 741 24.76 -29.37 -6.76
C ARG A 741 23.44 -29.22 -7.51
N ILE A 742 22.34 -29.08 -6.79
CA ILE A 742 21.01 -28.76 -7.33
C ILE A 742 20.61 -27.41 -6.78
N GLY A 743 20.49 -26.43 -7.67
CA GLY A 743 20.09 -25.06 -7.35
C GLY A 743 18.66 -24.75 -7.75
N PHE A 744 18.08 -23.73 -7.14
CA PHE A 744 16.73 -23.26 -7.47
C PHE A 744 16.79 -22.21 -8.57
N GLY A 745 16.27 -22.52 -9.77
CA GLY A 745 16.13 -21.57 -10.86
C GLY A 745 14.73 -20.93 -10.86
N SER A 746 14.66 -19.60 -10.85
CA SER A 746 13.39 -18.86 -10.72
C SER A 746 12.75 -18.45 -12.07
N TYR A 747 13.09 -19.13 -13.16
CA TYR A 747 12.48 -18.83 -14.46
C TYR A 747 10.98 -19.21 -14.47
N ARG A 748 10.12 -18.21 -14.74
CA ARG A 748 8.65 -18.28 -14.63
C ARG A 748 8.15 -18.55 -13.19
N VAL A 749 8.88 -18.04 -12.22
CA VAL A 749 8.47 -17.97 -10.81
C VAL A 749 8.13 -16.51 -10.52
N ASP A 750 7.08 -16.25 -9.75
CA ASP A 750 6.58 -14.92 -9.39
C ASP A 750 6.14 -14.87 -7.91
N ASP A 751 5.96 -13.64 -7.41
CA ASP A 751 5.54 -13.32 -6.06
C ASP A 751 4.02 -13.36 -5.84
N GLU A 752 3.23 -13.53 -6.91
CA GLU A 752 1.76 -13.54 -6.84
C GLU A 752 1.17 -14.94 -6.66
N THR A 753 1.92 -15.98 -7.05
CA THR A 753 1.45 -17.38 -7.02
C THR A 753 1.86 -18.08 -5.72
N PRO A 754 0.92 -18.49 -4.84
CA PRO A 754 1.25 -19.12 -3.56
C PRO A 754 2.05 -20.43 -3.68
N GLU A 755 1.86 -21.17 -4.78
CA GLU A 755 2.57 -22.44 -5.01
C GLU A 755 4.07 -22.22 -5.26
N HIS A 756 4.44 -21.13 -5.95
CA HIS A 756 5.84 -20.74 -6.18
C HIS A 756 6.57 -20.47 -4.87
N ARG A 757 5.93 -19.75 -3.95
CA ARG A 757 6.45 -19.50 -2.60
C ARG A 757 6.67 -20.80 -1.83
N ARG A 758 5.68 -21.69 -1.81
CA ARG A 758 5.80 -23.00 -1.13
C ARG A 758 6.95 -23.83 -1.71
N ALA A 759 7.12 -23.84 -3.02
CA ALA A 759 8.20 -24.56 -3.67
C ALA A 759 9.59 -24.02 -3.29
N LEU A 760 9.78 -22.69 -3.28
CA LEU A 760 11.05 -22.08 -2.86
C LEU A 760 11.36 -22.39 -1.39
N VAL A 761 10.40 -22.20 -0.48
CA VAL A 761 10.57 -22.52 0.95
C VAL A 761 10.93 -23.99 1.14
N LYS A 762 10.24 -24.90 0.43
CA LYS A 762 10.53 -26.33 0.47
C LYS A 762 11.93 -26.65 -0.03
N ALA A 763 12.39 -26.03 -1.12
CA ALA A 763 13.72 -26.26 -1.66
C ALA A 763 14.82 -25.83 -0.67
N LEU A 764 14.68 -24.65 -0.08
CA LEU A 764 15.63 -24.14 0.93
C LEU A 764 15.69 -25.06 2.16
N ARG A 765 14.53 -25.49 2.68
CA ARG A 765 14.44 -26.46 3.78
C ARG A 765 14.98 -27.84 3.42
N ALA A 766 14.96 -28.23 2.15
CA ALA A 766 15.50 -29.50 1.66
C ALA A 766 17.02 -29.48 1.39
N GLY A 767 17.71 -28.38 1.72
CA GLY A 767 19.17 -28.28 1.62
C GLY A 767 19.69 -27.50 0.40
N VAL A 768 18.80 -27.00 -0.49
CA VAL A 768 19.22 -26.12 -1.58
C VAL A 768 19.72 -24.80 -1.00
N ASP A 769 20.87 -24.32 -1.45
CA ASP A 769 21.54 -23.11 -0.94
C ASP A 769 21.89 -22.09 -2.02
N VAL A 770 21.64 -22.38 -3.30
CA VAL A 770 21.87 -21.46 -4.40
C VAL A 770 20.58 -21.18 -5.15
N ILE A 771 20.31 -19.89 -5.34
CA ILE A 771 19.12 -19.39 -6.03
C ILE A 771 19.58 -18.57 -7.22
N ASP A 772 19.05 -18.90 -8.40
CA ASP A 772 19.27 -18.19 -9.65
C ASP A 772 18.00 -17.44 -10.05
N THR A 773 18.13 -16.12 -10.18
CA THR A 773 17.05 -15.21 -10.55
C THR A 773 17.51 -14.19 -11.61
N SER A 774 16.65 -13.24 -11.97
CA SER A 774 16.91 -12.26 -13.02
C SER A 774 16.01 -11.05 -12.84
N THR A 775 16.52 -9.89 -13.27
CA THR A 775 15.75 -8.64 -13.25
C THR A 775 14.51 -8.66 -14.12
N THR A 776 14.41 -9.61 -15.05
CA THR A 776 13.34 -9.75 -16.05
C THR A 776 12.46 -10.98 -15.87
N TYR A 777 12.77 -11.87 -14.93
CA TYR A 777 11.91 -13.02 -14.68
C TYR A 777 10.65 -12.53 -13.96
N THR A 778 9.53 -12.62 -14.69
CA THR A 778 8.21 -12.10 -14.29
C THR A 778 8.26 -10.64 -13.87
N ASP A 779 9.00 -9.82 -14.65
CA ASP A 779 9.24 -8.40 -14.38
C ASP A 779 9.78 -8.11 -12.97
N GLY A 780 10.68 -8.99 -12.51
CA GLY A 780 11.28 -8.93 -11.18
C GLY A 780 10.46 -9.57 -10.07
N GLY A 781 9.30 -10.16 -10.35
CA GLY A 781 8.52 -10.88 -9.36
C GLY A 781 9.28 -12.02 -8.71
N SER A 782 10.15 -12.70 -9.46
CA SER A 782 11.03 -13.70 -8.87
C SER A 782 12.05 -13.15 -7.87
N GLU A 783 12.62 -11.95 -8.11
CA GLU A 783 13.54 -11.30 -7.16
C GLU A 783 12.82 -10.90 -5.88
N ARG A 784 11.59 -10.35 -6.01
CA ARG A 784 10.74 -10.00 -4.86
C ARG A 784 10.39 -11.22 -4.02
N LEU A 785 10.00 -12.33 -4.65
CA LEU A 785 9.71 -13.58 -3.95
C LEU A 785 10.93 -14.10 -3.19
N VAL A 786 12.11 -14.11 -3.84
CA VAL A 786 13.35 -14.58 -3.22
C VAL A 786 13.70 -13.70 -2.02
N GLY A 787 13.65 -12.38 -2.17
CA GLY A 787 13.91 -11.44 -1.08
C GLY A 787 12.98 -11.62 0.12
N GLN A 788 11.68 -11.79 -0.15
CA GLN A 788 10.67 -12.06 0.87
C GLN A 788 10.98 -13.35 1.65
N VAL A 789 11.19 -14.47 0.96
CA VAL A 789 11.42 -15.77 1.59
C VAL A 789 12.71 -15.76 2.41
N LEU A 790 13.79 -15.18 1.89
CA LEU A 790 15.06 -15.08 2.63
C LEU A 790 14.90 -14.29 3.93
N ARG A 791 14.19 -13.17 3.89
CA ARG A 791 13.97 -12.34 5.07
C ARG A 791 13.13 -13.04 6.11
N GLU A 792 12.02 -13.64 5.70
CA GLU A 792 11.16 -14.39 6.62
C GLU A 792 11.93 -15.51 7.32
N MET A 793 12.72 -16.29 6.58
CA MET A 793 13.52 -17.37 7.15
C MET A 793 14.65 -16.84 8.04
N THR A 794 15.26 -15.70 7.70
CA THR A 794 16.28 -15.05 8.53
C THR A 794 15.69 -14.54 9.85
N HIS A 795 14.56 -13.84 9.80
CA HIS A 795 13.88 -13.34 10.99
C HIS A 795 13.34 -14.46 11.88
N ALA A 796 12.88 -15.56 11.30
CA ALA A 796 12.46 -16.75 12.04
C ALA A 796 13.64 -17.53 12.66
N GLY A 797 14.89 -17.18 12.32
CA GLY A 797 16.08 -17.93 12.73
C GLY A 797 16.19 -19.31 12.08
N GLU A 798 15.45 -19.56 10.99
CA GLU A 798 15.49 -20.83 10.25
C GLU A 798 16.74 -20.95 9.37
N ARG A 799 17.26 -19.83 8.86
CA ARG A 799 18.40 -19.78 7.93
C ARG A 799 19.04 -18.39 7.90
N GLY A 800 20.38 -18.33 7.97
CA GLY A 800 21.14 -17.09 7.86
C GLY A 800 21.28 -16.59 6.42
N ARG A 801 21.40 -15.27 6.23
CA ARG A 801 21.66 -14.65 4.91
C ARG A 801 23.00 -15.15 4.32
N GLU A 802 23.99 -15.35 5.18
CA GLU A 802 25.34 -15.81 4.89
C GLU A 802 25.42 -17.28 4.42
N GLU A 803 24.34 -18.06 4.59
CA GLU A 803 24.27 -19.46 4.21
C GLU A 803 23.71 -19.68 2.79
N THR A 804 23.09 -18.64 2.19
CA THR A 804 22.43 -18.76 0.89
C THR A 804 23.12 -17.90 -0.17
N ILE A 805 23.40 -18.48 -1.33
CA ILE A 805 24.03 -17.84 -2.49
C ILE A 805 22.93 -17.35 -3.43
N VAL A 806 22.86 -16.04 -3.64
CA VAL A 806 21.92 -15.39 -4.56
C VAL A 806 22.64 -14.94 -5.82
N VAL A 807 22.21 -15.50 -6.95
CA VAL A 807 22.69 -15.18 -8.29
C VAL A 807 21.61 -14.41 -9.02
N SER A 808 21.90 -13.20 -9.49
CA SER A 808 20.98 -12.44 -10.36
C SER A 808 21.65 -12.03 -11.67
N LYS A 809 20.81 -11.74 -12.67
CA LYS A 809 21.20 -11.51 -14.06
C LYS A 809 20.79 -10.12 -14.52
N LEU A 810 21.73 -9.40 -15.13
CA LEU A 810 21.57 -8.03 -15.61
C LEU A 810 21.78 -8.00 -17.14
N GLY A 811 20.94 -7.28 -17.89
CA GLY A 811 21.24 -7.01 -19.31
C GLY A 811 20.05 -6.98 -20.28
N TYR A 812 18.89 -7.51 -19.89
CA TYR A 812 17.69 -7.49 -20.72
C TYR A 812 16.84 -6.23 -20.51
N VAL A 813 16.26 -5.74 -21.59
CA VAL A 813 15.34 -4.60 -21.62
C VAL A 813 13.98 -5.11 -22.12
N GLN A 814 13.13 -5.50 -21.17
CA GLN A 814 11.79 -6.06 -21.34
C GLN A 814 10.91 -5.58 -20.16
N GLY A 815 9.57 -5.67 -20.28
CA GLY A 815 8.64 -5.25 -19.22
C GLY A 815 8.84 -3.78 -18.82
N GLU A 816 8.85 -3.49 -17.52
CA GLU A 816 9.14 -2.15 -16.98
C GLU A 816 10.45 -1.54 -17.52
N ASN A 817 11.49 -2.36 -17.76
CA ASN A 817 12.75 -1.85 -18.32
C ASN A 817 12.59 -1.34 -19.76
N LEU A 818 11.70 -1.97 -20.55
CA LEU A 818 11.42 -1.54 -21.92
C LEU A 818 10.63 -0.24 -21.93
N GLU A 819 9.61 -0.11 -21.08
CA GLU A 819 8.83 1.13 -20.94
C GLU A 819 9.75 2.30 -20.61
N ARG A 820 10.64 2.13 -19.63
CA ARG A 820 11.62 3.16 -19.26
C ARG A 820 12.63 3.46 -20.35
N ALA A 821 13.07 2.45 -21.12
CA ALA A 821 13.96 2.66 -22.25
C ALA A 821 13.28 3.51 -23.33
N GLN A 822 11.99 3.26 -23.59
CA GLN A 822 11.17 4.01 -24.53
C GLN A 822 10.92 5.44 -24.04
N GLU A 823 10.66 5.65 -22.75
CA GLU A 823 10.53 6.98 -22.15
C GLU A 823 11.82 7.79 -22.26
N LYS A 824 12.98 7.17 -21.93
CA LYS A 824 14.30 7.80 -22.08
C LYS A 824 14.61 8.17 -23.54
N GLU A 825 14.25 7.31 -24.49
CA GLU A 825 14.33 7.62 -25.92
C GLU A 825 13.43 8.81 -26.30
N ALA A 826 12.20 8.85 -25.81
CA ALA A 826 11.23 9.90 -26.11
C ALA A 826 11.69 11.29 -25.63
N VAL A 827 12.42 11.36 -24.50
CA VAL A 827 12.99 12.62 -23.97
C VAL A 827 14.41 12.91 -24.47
N GLY A 828 14.90 12.16 -25.47
CA GLY A 828 16.20 12.40 -26.12
C GLY A 828 17.43 12.00 -25.30
N ARG A 829 17.28 11.09 -24.34
CA ARG A 829 18.38 10.60 -23.47
C ARG A 829 18.42 9.06 -23.41
N PRO A 830 18.57 8.36 -24.55
CA PRO A 830 18.64 6.89 -24.56
C PRO A 830 19.86 6.38 -23.81
N TRP A 831 19.75 5.16 -23.26
CA TRP A 831 20.95 4.45 -22.79
C TRP A 831 21.89 4.16 -23.97
N PRO A 832 23.22 4.28 -23.78
CA PRO A 832 24.17 3.95 -24.83
C PRO A 832 24.14 2.46 -25.21
N GLU A 833 24.47 2.19 -26.47
CA GLU A 833 24.70 0.83 -27.00
C GLU A 833 23.54 -0.17 -26.84
N VAL A 834 22.29 0.31 -26.73
CA VAL A 834 21.10 -0.57 -26.71
C VAL A 834 20.94 -1.26 -28.06
N VAL A 835 20.73 -2.59 -28.04
CA VAL A 835 20.41 -3.41 -29.20
C VAL A 835 18.94 -3.79 -29.18
N LYS A 836 18.25 -3.57 -30.31
CA LYS A 836 16.81 -3.83 -30.48
C LYS A 836 16.61 -5.07 -31.34
N TYR A 837 16.83 -6.24 -30.76
CA TYR A 837 16.84 -7.51 -31.48
C TYR A 837 15.49 -7.85 -32.12
N GLY A 838 14.38 -7.64 -31.40
CA GLY A 838 13.02 -7.89 -31.89
C GLY A 838 11.97 -6.96 -31.28
N GLU A 839 10.73 -7.10 -31.72
CA GLU A 839 9.59 -6.37 -31.13
C GLU A 839 9.47 -6.72 -29.65
N GLY A 840 9.63 -5.72 -28.77
CA GLY A 840 9.61 -5.91 -27.32
C GLY A 840 10.83 -6.60 -26.69
N VAL A 841 11.89 -6.89 -27.47
CA VAL A 841 13.09 -7.59 -26.96
C VAL A 841 14.34 -6.77 -27.24
N TRP A 842 14.77 -6.01 -26.23
CA TRP A 842 15.97 -5.18 -26.29
C TRP A 842 17.04 -5.71 -25.32
N HIS A 843 18.30 -5.32 -25.54
CA HIS A 843 19.45 -5.75 -24.74
C HIS A 843 20.44 -4.60 -24.55
N CYS A 844 21.02 -4.50 -23.35
CA CYS A 844 22.02 -3.49 -23.02
C CYS A 844 22.92 -3.98 -21.87
N ILE A 845 24.24 -3.84 -22.02
CA ILE A 845 25.22 -4.11 -20.94
C ILE A 845 26.08 -2.89 -20.65
N HIS A 846 25.70 -1.72 -21.15
CA HIS A 846 26.45 -0.50 -20.88
C HIS A 846 26.44 -0.18 -19.38
N PRO A 847 27.56 0.30 -18.79
CA PRO A 847 27.65 0.59 -17.35
C PRO A 847 26.50 1.44 -16.78
N GLU A 848 26.02 2.44 -17.51
CA GLU A 848 24.87 3.27 -17.07
C GLU A 848 23.59 2.45 -16.87
N PHE A 849 23.32 1.49 -17.76
CA PHE A 849 22.17 0.61 -17.63
C PHE A 849 22.39 -0.43 -16.53
N LEU A 850 23.59 -1.01 -16.44
CA LEU A 850 23.91 -1.99 -15.40
C LEU A 850 23.82 -1.40 -13.99
N ALA A 851 24.18 -0.13 -13.80
CA ALA A 851 24.03 0.58 -12.53
C ALA A 851 22.56 0.68 -12.08
N ASP A 852 21.66 1.01 -13.01
CA ASP A 852 20.21 1.02 -12.73
C ASP A 852 19.69 -0.40 -12.42
N GLN A 853 20.07 -1.39 -13.24
CA GLN A 853 19.65 -2.78 -13.05
C GLN A 853 20.12 -3.37 -11.72
N LEU A 854 21.38 -3.16 -11.33
CA LEU A 854 21.91 -3.65 -10.06
C LEU A 854 21.21 -2.99 -8.87
N THR A 855 20.95 -1.69 -8.94
CA THR A 855 20.24 -0.96 -7.88
C THR A 855 18.85 -1.53 -7.66
N ARG A 856 18.10 -1.75 -8.74
CA ARG A 856 16.75 -2.33 -8.68
C ARG A 856 16.75 -3.79 -8.25
N SER A 857 17.75 -4.57 -8.68
CA SER A 857 17.91 -5.95 -8.24
C SER A 857 18.10 -6.03 -6.73
N LEU A 858 19.01 -5.23 -6.15
CA LEU A 858 19.22 -5.16 -4.70
C LEU A 858 17.98 -4.68 -3.95
N GLN A 859 17.22 -3.75 -4.51
CA GLN A 859 15.95 -3.27 -3.94
C GLN A 859 14.88 -4.37 -3.95
N ARG A 860 14.67 -5.09 -5.07
CA ARG A 860 13.67 -6.16 -5.16
C ARG A 860 14.04 -7.37 -4.31
N LEU A 861 15.32 -7.77 -4.31
CA LEU A 861 15.83 -8.82 -3.42
C LEU A 861 15.90 -8.38 -1.96
N GLN A 862 15.89 -7.07 -1.71
CA GLN A 862 16.07 -6.47 -0.40
C GLN A 862 17.31 -7.02 0.34
N ILE A 863 18.46 -7.05 -0.35
CA ILE A 863 19.77 -7.46 0.19
C ILE A 863 20.80 -6.35 -0.04
N GLY A 864 21.78 -6.22 0.87
CA GLY A 864 22.83 -5.19 0.75
C GLY A 864 23.88 -5.50 -0.33
N THR A 865 24.14 -6.79 -0.54
CA THR A 865 25.16 -7.30 -1.46
C THR A 865 24.62 -8.49 -2.24
N LEU A 866 24.79 -8.45 -3.56
CA LEU A 866 24.50 -9.58 -4.44
C LEU A 866 25.70 -10.53 -4.46
N ASP A 867 25.49 -11.83 -4.24
CA ASP A 867 26.62 -12.78 -4.17
C ASP A 867 27.25 -12.99 -5.54
N VAL A 868 26.41 -13.12 -6.59
CA VAL A 868 26.88 -13.24 -7.97
C VAL A 868 26.03 -12.40 -8.92
N GLY A 869 26.66 -11.45 -9.62
CA GLY A 869 26.05 -10.69 -10.72
C GLY A 869 26.45 -11.24 -12.09
N LEU A 870 25.51 -11.75 -12.87
CA LEU A 870 25.77 -12.27 -14.21
C LEU A 870 25.32 -11.30 -15.31
N LEU A 871 26.16 -11.06 -16.32
CA LEU A 871 25.71 -10.45 -17.56
C LEU A 871 24.85 -11.46 -18.33
N HIS A 872 23.60 -11.10 -18.61
CA HIS A 872 22.59 -12.02 -19.12
C HIS A 872 22.63 -12.09 -20.65
N ASN A 873 23.13 -13.20 -21.21
CA ASN A 873 23.19 -13.49 -22.65
C ASN A 873 23.78 -12.34 -23.49
N PRO A 874 24.97 -11.83 -23.18
CA PRO A 874 25.55 -10.70 -23.92
C PRO A 874 25.77 -11.04 -25.42
N GLU A 875 25.77 -12.30 -25.82
CA GLU A 875 25.84 -12.70 -27.23
C GLU A 875 24.73 -12.13 -28.13
N TYR A 876 23.65 -11.51 -27.63
CA TYR A 876 22.71 -10.77 -28.49
C TYR A 876 23.39 -9.68 -29.32
N PHE A 877 24.52 -9.13 -28.86
CA PHE A 877 25.35 -8.24 -29.67
C PHE A 877 25.98 -8.94 -30.88
N LEU A 878 26.37 -10.22 -30.75
CA LEU A 878 26.87 -11.03 -31.87
C LEU A 878 25.74 -11.41 -32.82
N MET A 879 24.56 -11.75 -32.29
CA MET A 879 23.37 -12.09 -33.10
C MET A 879 22.89 -10.89 -33.92
N ASP A 880 22.70 -9.73 -33.29
CA ASP A 880 22.30 -8.50 -33.99
C ASP A 880 23.35 -8.06 -35.03
N ALA A 881 24.64 -8.15 -34.69
CA ALA A 881 25.71 -7.88 -35.65
C ALA A 881 25.81 -8.94 -36.77
N HIS A 882 25.28 -10.15 -36.56
CA HIS A 882 25.14 -11.17 -37.61
C HIS A 882 24.00 -10.83 -38.56
N GLU A 883 22.84 -10.45 -38.03
CA GLU A 883 21.64 -10.13 -38.79
C GLU A 883 21.73 -8.78 -39.53
N ARG A 884 22.35 -7.75 -38.91
CA ARG A 884 22.35 -6.37 -39.44
C ARG A 884 23.66 -5.91 -40.08
N SER A 885 24.80 -6.53 -39.78
CA SER A 885 26.13 -6.05 -40.19
C SER A 885 26.91 -7.04 -41.06
N HIS A 886 27.46 -6.54 -42.18
CA HIS A 886 28.21 -7.32 -43.18
C HIS A 886 29.74 -7.30 -42.96
N GLY A 887 30.21 -7.01 -41.74
CA GLY A 887 31.64 -6.89 -41.41
C GLY A 887 32.35 -8.23 -41.15
N PRO A 888 33.70 -8.29 -41.20
CA PRO A 888 34.46 -9.49 -40.85
C PRO A 888 34.13 -9.99 -39.43
N LEU A 889 33.98 -11.32 -39.26
CA LEU A 889 33.59 -11.94 -37.97
C LEU A 889 34.51 -11.52 -36.81
N GLU A 890 35.83 -11.49 -37.02
CA GLU A 890 36.77 -11.10 -35.96
C GLU A 890 36.64 -9.65 -35.52
N ARG A 891 36.23 -8.73 -36.40
CA ARG A 891 35.95 -7.35 -36.00
C ARG A 891 34.71 -7.27 -35.11
N ARG A 892 33.66 -8.02 -35.45
CA ARG A 892 32.42 -8.11 -34.64
C ARG A 892 32.70 -8.73 -33.27
N ARG A 893 33.49 -9.81 -33.23
CA ARG A 893 33.94 -10.42 -31.97
C ARG A 893 34.80 -9.46 -31.15
N GLY A 894 35.72 -8.73 -31.77
CA GLY A 894 36.53 -7.72 -31.09
C GLY A 894 35.68 -6.64 -30.40
N GLU A 895 34.67 -6.12 -31.09
CA GLU A 895 33.73 -5.15 -30.53
C GLU A 895 32.90 -5.74 -29.38
N PHE A 896 32.41 -6.97 -29.53
CA PHE A 896 31.69 -7.67 -28.46
C PHE A 896 32.53 -7.83 -27.18
N TYR A 897 33.79 -8.28 -27.28
CA TYR A 897 34.65 -8.43 -26.11
C TYR A 897 35.14 -7.09 -25.53
N ARG A 898 35.23 -6.03 -26.34
CA ARG A 898 35.44 -4.66 -25.83
C ARG A 898 34.30 -4.24 -24.89
N ARG A 899 33.04 -4.44 -25.30
CA ARG A 899 31.86 -4.11 -24.46
C ARG A 899 31.84 -4.92 -23.16
N LEU A 900 32.22 -6.19 -23.24
CA LEU A 900 32.39 -7.03 -22.04
C LEU A 900 33.48 -6.49 -21.11
N ALA A 901 34.63 -6.06 -21.64
CA ALA A 901 35.70 -5.49 -20.83
C ALA A 901 35.22 -4.23 -20.07
N GLU A 902 34.46 -3.34 -20.72
CA GLU A 902 33.87 -2.16 -20.05
C GLU A 902 32.84 -2.55 -18.98
N SER A 903 31.99 -3.53 -19.27
CA SER A 903 31.01 -4.05 -18.31
C SER A 903 31.69 -4.69 -17.09
N PHE A 904 32.79 -5.41 -17.30
CA PHE A 904 33.58 -6.01 -16.22
C PHE A 904 34.32 -4.96 -15.39
N GLY A 905 34.84 -3.90 -16.02
CA GLY A 905 35.41 -2.76 -15.28
C GLY A 905 34.39 -2.12 -14.33
N PHE A 906 33.16 -1.93 -14.80
CA PHE A 906 32.05 -1.47 -13.96
C PHE A 906 31.72 -2.45 -12.82
N LEU A 907 31.60 -3.75 -13.11
CA LEU A 907 31.29 -4.75 -12.08
C LEU A 907 32.39 -4.83 -11.02
N GLU A 908 33.66 -4.65 -11.39
CA GLU A 908 34.78 -4.57 -10.45
C GLU A 908 34.70 -3.32 -9.53
N GLU A 909 34.17 -2.19 -10.02
CA GLU A 909 33.83 -1.05 -9.17
C GLU A 909 32.72 -1.39 -8.16
N GLN A 910 31.71 -2.15 -8.58
CA GLN A 910 30.63 -2.59 -7.69
C GLN A 910 31.11 -3.60 -6.65
N VAL A 911 32.12 -4.42 -6.97
CA VAL A 911 32.81 -5.29 -6.00
C VAL A 911 33.54 -4.47 -4.96
N ARG A 912 34.31 -3.46 -5.37
CA ARG A 912 34.97 -2.52 -4.44
C ARG A 912 33.97 -1.75 -3.56
N ALA A 913 32.79 -1.47 -4.09
CA ALA A 913 31.69 -0.85 -3.35
C ALA A 913 30.94 -1.82 -2.41
N GLY A 914 31.27 -3.11 -2.43
CA GLY A 914 30.60 -4.14 -1.62
C GLY A 914 29.17 -4.45 -2.07
N ARG A 915 28.78 -4.05 -3.29
CA ARG A 915 27.42 -4.27 -3.82
C ARG A 915 27.28 -5.62 -4.52
N VAL A 916 28.39 -6.18 -4.99
CA VAL A 916 28.49 -7.50 -5.64
C VAL A 916 29.72 -8.22 -5.06
N LEU A 917 29.68 -9.53 -4.78
CA LEU A 917 30.90 -10.26 -4.38
C LEU A 917 31.68 -10.79 -5.59
N TRP A 918 30.98 -11.46 -6.50
CA TRP A 918 31.55 -12.07 -7.69
C TRP A 918 30.71 -11.74 -8.90
N TYR A 919 31.31 -11.77 -10.09
CA TYR A 919 30.56 -11.58 -11.31
C TYR A 919 30.90 -12.60 -12.38
N GLY A 920 30.10 -12.59 -13.45
CA GLY A 920 30.16 -13.61 -14.47
C GLY A 920 29.32 -13.30 -15.70
N VAL A 921 29.16 -14.32 -16.53
CA VAL A 921 28.32 -14.27 -17.73
C VAL A 921 27.37 -15.46 -17.72
N SER A 922 26.11 -15.24 -18.06
CA SER A 922 25.20 -16.28 -18.53
C SER A 922 25.23 -16.29 -20.04
N SER A 923 25.69 -17.37 -20.67
CA SER A 923 25.77 -17.47 -22.13
C SER A 923 25.20 -18.78 -22.64
N ASN A 924 24.22 -18.66 -23.54
CA ASN A 924 23.59 -19.76 -24.25
C ASN A 924 24.42 -20.24 -25.44
N THR A 925 25.38 -19.45 -25.92
CA THR A 925 26.19 -19.79 -27.11
C THR A 925 27.63 -20.19 -26.78
N CYS A 926 28.05 -20.11 -25.51
CA CYS A 926 29.39 -20.52 -25.08
C CYS A 926 29.66 -22.02 -25.26
N THR A 927 28.63 -22.84 -25.51
CA THR A 927 28.77 -24.28 -25.79
C THR A 927 28.69 -24.64 -27.27
N ARG A 928 28.42 -23.67 -28.16
CA ARG A 928 28.35 -23.88 -29.62
C ARG A 928 29.74 -23.96 -30.27
N PRO A 929 29.91 -24.63 -31.41
CA PRO A 929 31.20 -24.77 -32.10
C PRO A 929 31.87 -23.42 -32.41
N ALA A 930 33.22 -23.38 -32.44
CA ALA A 930 33.98 -22.15 -32.72
C ALA A 930 33.66 -21.49 -34.08
N SER A 931 33.18 -22.29 -35.04
CA SER A 931 32.77 -21.84 -36.37
C SER A 931 31.43 -21.11 -36.39
N ASP A 932 30.62 -21.22 -35.33
CA ASP A 932 29.36 -20.50 -35.23
C ASP A 932 29.64 -18.98 -35.03
N PRO A 933 29.06 -18.10 -35.86
CA PRO A 933 29.29 -16.66 -35.76
C PRO A 933 28.80 -16.06 -34.43
N GLU A 934 27.84 -16.70 -33.77
CA GLU A 934 27.24 -16.28 -32.49
C GLU A 934 27.94 -16.93 -31.27
N ALA A 935 28.90 -17.84 -31.48
CA ALA A 935 29.57 -18.52 -30.38
C ALA A 935 30.44 -17.56 -29.56
N ALA A 936 30.09 -17.42 -28.28
CA ALA A 936 30.93 -16.80 -27.28
C ALA A 936 32.04 -17.77 -26.80
N SER A 937 33.16 -17.25 -26.30
CA SER A 937 34.33 -18.01 -25.84
C SER A 937 34.70 -17.59 -24.42
N LEU A 938 34.80 -18.56 -23.51
CA LEU A 938 35.23 -18.30 -22.14
C LEU A 938 36.68 -17.78 -22.11
N THR A 939 37.55 -18.31 -22.97
CA THR A 939 38.94 -17.84 -23.11
C THR A 939 38.99 -16.32 -23.35
N ARG A 940 38.21 -15.84 -24.32
CA ARG A 940 38.16 -14.41 -24.67
C ARG A 940 37.41 -13.57 -23.61
N MET A 941 36.46 -14.16 -22.88
CA MET A 941 35.84 -13.48 -21.71
C MET A 941 36.86 -13.24 -20.60
N LEU A 942 37.73 -14.22 -20.31
CA LEU A 942 38.80 -14.07 -19.32
C LEU A 942 39.83 -13.01 -19.75
N GLU A 943 40.17 -12.97 -21.04
CA GLU A 943 41.00 -11.89 -21.60
C GLU A 943 40.33 -10.52 -21.45
N ALA A 944 39.02 -10.42 -21.73
CA ALA A 944 38.25 -9.19 -21.53
C ALA A 944 38.17 -8.77 -20.05
N ALA A 945 38.04 -9.72 -19.12
CA ALA A 945 38.06 -9.45 -17.69
C ALA A 945 39.42 -8.88 -17.25
N ARG A 946 40.53 -9.46 -17.72
CA ARG A 946 41.88 -8.91 -17.46
C ARG A 946 42.07 -7.52 -18.06
N ALA A 947 41.54 -7.30 -19.27
CA ALA A 947 41.63 -5.99 -19.93
C ALA A 947 40.81 -4.91 -19.21
N GLY A 948 39.63 -5.26 -18.70
CA GLY A 948 38.72 -4.31 -18.03
C GLY A 948 38.99 -4.10 -16.54
N ALA A 949 39.48 -5.13 -15.83
CA ALA A 949 39.56 -5.16 -14.37
C ALA A 949 40.93 -5.59 -13.80
N GLY A 950 41.90 -5.96 -14.65
CA GLY A 950 43.24 -6.41 -14.24
C GLY A 950 43.32 -7.88 -13.82
N GLU A 951 44.51 -8.37 -13.47
CA GLU A 951 44.75 -9.80 -13.11
C GLU A 951 44.05 -10.24 -11.80
N GLY A 952 43.67 -9.28 -10.94
CA GLY A 952 42.94 -9.53 -9.69
C GLY A 952 41.41 -9.55 -9.82
N HIS A 953 40.88 -9.62 -11.04
CA HIS A 953 39.45 -9.48 -11.32
C HIS A 953 38.56 -10.52 -10.60
N HIS A 954 37.30 -10.16 -10.32
CA HIS A 954 36.33 -11.01 -9.63
C HIS A 954 35.39 -11.80 -10.57
N PHE A 955 35.71 -11.89 -11.87
CA PHE A 955 35.06 -12.84 -12.78
C PHE A 955 35.30 -14.28 -12.30
N ARG A 956 34.28 -14.94 -11.74
CA ARG A 956 34.40 -16.30 -11.16
C ARG A 956 33.22 -17.23 -11.44
N VAL A 957 32.19 -16.79 -12.15
CA VAL A 957 31.01 -17.64 -12.43
C VAL A 957 30.65 -17.61 -13.92
N LEU A 958 30.36 -18.79 -14.47
CA LEU A 958 29.81 -18.94 -15.82
C LEU A 958 28.51 -19.74 -15.74
N GLN A 959 27.44 -19.18 -16.29
CA GLN A 959 26.21 -19.92 -16.52
C GLN A 959 26.10 -20.36 -17.98
N LEU A 960 25.83 -21.64 -18.22
CA LEU A 960 25.78 -22.22 -19.56
C LEU A 960 24.73 -23.34 -19.68
N PRO A 961 24.25 -23.65 -20.90
CA PRO A 961 23.36 -24.77 -21.13
C PRO A 961 24.13 -26.09 -21.14
N LEU A 962 23.67 -27.05 -20.35
CA LEU A 962 24.14 -28.43 -20.40
C LEU A 962 23.00 -29.37 -20.03
N ASN A 963 22.68 -30.28 -20.93
CA ASN A 963 21.73 -31.37 -20.69
C ASN A 963 22.14 -32.59 -21.52
N LEU A 964 21.35 -33.68 -21.47
CA LEU A 964 21.69 -34.92 -22.16
C LEU A 964 21.90 -34.76 -23.68
N TYR A 965 21.22 -33.80 -24.33
CA TYR A 965 21.40 -33.49 -25.76
C TYR A 965 22.43 -32.39 -26.00
N GLU A 966 22.31 -31.27 -25.30
CA GLU A 966 23.21 -30.11 -25.39
C GLU A 966 24.51 -30.37 -24.64
N SER A 967 25.27 -31.34 -25.16
CA SER A 967 26.53 -31.84 -24.59
C SER A 967 27.76 -30.99 -24.95
N GLY A 968 27.55 -29.81 -25.54
CA GLY A 968 28.62 -28.99 -26.11
C GLY A 968 29.67 -28.56 -25.09
N ALA A 969 29.26 -28.30 -23.84
CA ALA A 969 30.19 -27.98 -22.76
C ALA A 969 31.20 -29.10 -22.45
N VAL A 970 30.84 -30.35 -22.76
CA VAL A 970 31.61 -31.56 -22.43
C VAL A 970 32.35 -32.12 -23.65
N LEU A 971 31.75 -32.01 -24.85
CA LEU A 971 32.26 -32.67 -26.05
C LEU A 971 32.89 -31.73 -27.07
N GLU A 972 32.56 -30.42 -27.07
CA GLU A 972 33.12 -29.49 -28.04
C GLU A 972 34.43 -28.88 -27.56
N ARG A 973 35.50 -29.19 -28.30
CA ARG A 973 36.82 -28.60 -28.13
C ARG A 973 36.90 -27.33 -28.97
N LYS A 974 36.87 -26.18 -28.30
CA LYS A 974 36.74 -24.86 -28.94
C LYS A 974 37.42 -23.73 -28.18
N GLU A 975 37.98 -24.02 -27.01
CA GLU A 975 38.58 -23.02 -26.14
C GLU A 975 40.11 -23.13 -26.17
N GLY A 976 40.78 -22.07 -25.75
CA GLY A 976 42.22 -21.95 -25.72
C GLY A 976 42.87 -21.64 -27.08
N PRO A 977 44.18 -21.32 -27.09
CA PRO A 977 44.90 -20.94 -28.31
C PRO A 977 44.89 -22.00 -29.43
N GLY A 978 44.77 -23.28 -29.05
CA GLY A 978 44.76 -24.43 -29.98
C GLY A 978 43.37 -24.98 -30.29
N LEU A 979 42.28 -24.43 -29.71
CA LEU A 979 40.91 -24.95 -29.82
C LEU A 979 40.78 -26.44 -29.44
N ASP A 980 41.60 -26.91 -28.50
CA ASP A 980 41.72 -28.31 -28.09
C ASP A 980 41.06 -28.60 -26.73
N ARG A 981 40.57 -27.57 -26.05
CA ARG A 981 39.93 -27.66 -24.73
C ARG A 981 38.43 -27.38 -24.80
N THR A 982 37.69 -27.99 -23.89
CA THR A 982 36.27 -27.70 -23.69
C THR A 982 36.08 -26.47 -22.79
N VAL A 983 34.87 -25.92 -22.74
CA VAL A 983 34.55 -24.80 -21.82
C VAL A 983 34.69 -25.21 -20.35
N LEU A 984 34.38 -26.46 -20.00
CA LEU A 984 34.53 -26.98 -18.64
C LEU A 984 36.00 -27.18 -18.26
N ASP A 985 36.86 -27.57 -19.20
CA ASP A 985 38.30 -27.65 -18.96
C ASP A 985 38.88 -26.27 -18.61
N VAL A 986 38.55 -25.25 -19.42
CA VAL A 986 39.03 -23.88 -19.19
C VAL A 986 38.43 -23.27 -17.93
N ALA A 987 37.14 -23.50 -17.64
CA ALA A 987 36.51 -23.02 -16.41
C ALA A 987 37.22 -23.57 -15.16
N ARG A 988 37.53 -24.87 -15.15
CA ARG A 988 38.25 -25.51 -14.05
C ARG A 988 39.68 -25.00 -13.91
N GLU A 989 40.42 -24.85 -15.02
CA GLU A 989 41.79 -24.31 -15.00
C GLU A 989 41.84 -22.85 -14.50
N ALA A 990 40.79 -22.08 -14.78
CA ALA A 990 40.70 -20.66 -14.40
C ALA A 990 39.98 -20.41 -13.05
N GLY A 991 39.57 -21.46 -12.33
CA GLY A 991 38.84 -21.31 -11.06
C GLY A 991 37.43 -20.73 -11.21
N VAL A 992 36.80 -20.88 -12.36
CA VAL A 992 35.44 -20.40 -12.66
C VAL A 992 34.41 -21.47 -12.30
N GLY A 993 33.50 -21.15 -11.38
CA GLY A 993 32.37 -22.01 -11.04
C GLY A 993 31.33 -22.04 -12.16
N VAL A 994 30.79 -23.22 -12.46
CA VAL A 994 29.84 -23.42 -13.56
C VAL A 994 28.44 -23.70 -13.03
N LEU A 995 27.50 -22.83 -13.38
CA LEU A 995 26.06 -23.01 -13.12
C LEU A 995 25.38 -23.49 -14.41
N VAL A 996 24.72 -24.64 -14.35
CA VAL A 996 24.04 -25.19 -15.53
C VAL A 996 22.62 -24.67 -15.59
N ASN A 997 22.25 -24.01 -16.70
CA ASN A 997 20.86 -23.69 -17.02
C ASN A 997 20.27 -24.71 -18.01
N ARG A 998 18.93 -24.75 -18.09
CA ARG A 998 18.17 -25.66 -18.97
C ARG A 998 18.55 -27.16 -18.86
N PRO A 999 18.77 -27.70 -17.64
CA PRO A 999 19.22 -29.09 -17.49
C PRO A 999 18.19 -30.14 -17.94
N LEU A 1000 16.91 -29.75 -17.97
CA LEU A 1000 15.79 -30.63 -18.30
C LEU A 1000 15.01 -30.17 -19.54
N ASN A 1001 15.53 -29.19 -20.28
CA ASN A 1001 14.89 -28.65 -21.48
C ASN A 1001 15.95 -28.49 -22.57
N ALA A 1002 15.93 -29.38 -23.57
CA ALA A 1002 16.84 -29.34 -24.70
C ALA A 1002 16.23 -28.60 -25.90
N MET A 1003 17.03 -27.83 -26.63
CA MET A 1003 16.62 -27.22 -27.90
C MET A 1003 16.89 -28.16 -29.09
N ARG A 1004 15.89 -28.46 -29.92
CA ARG A 1004 16.00 -29.33 -31.12
C ARG A 1004 15.16 -28.80 -32.28
N ASP A 1005 15.73 -28.62 -33.48
CA ASP A 1005 15.03 -28.26 -34.73
C ASP A 1005 13.96 -27.14 -34.57
N ALA A 1006 14.31 -26.08 -33.83
CA ALA A 1006 13.45 -24.96 -33.41
C ALA A 1006 12.35 -25.25 -32.35
N GLY A 1007 12.27 -26.47 -31.80
CA GLY A 1007 11.37 -26.87 -30.71
C GLY A 1007 12.08 -27.17 -29.38
N LEU A 1008 11.30 -27.21 -28.29
CA LEU A 1008 11.76 -27.57 -26.93
C LEU A 1008 11.45 -29.05 -26.65
N LEU A 1009 12.45 -29.80 -26.20
CA LEU A 1009 12.31 -31.18 -25.73
C LEU A 1009 12.53 -31.24 -24.21
N ARG A 1010 11.52 -31.69 -23.46
CA ARG A 1010 11.65 -31.87 -22.01
C ARG A 1010 12.25 -33.24 -21.67
N LEU A 1011 13.24 -33.26 -20.78
CA LEU A 1011 13.91 -34.47 -20.30
C LEU A 1011 13.31 -34.95 -18.98
N ALA A 1012 11.99 -35.15 -18.96
CA ALA A 1012 11.25 -35.63 -17.80
C ALA A 1012 10.30 -36.75 -18.22
N SER A 1013 10.02 -37.67 -17.30
CA SER A 1013 9.04 -38.74 -17.55
C SER A 1013 7.65 -38.13 -17.76
N VAL A 1014 6.95 -38.55 -18.81
CA VAL A 1014 5.63 -38.02 -19.18
C VAL A 1014 4.55 -39.02 -18.79
N GLU A 1015 3.68 -38.62 -17.88
CA GLU A 1015 2.44 -39.32 -17.58
C GLU A 1015 1.42 -39.10 -18.72
N VAL A 1016 0.83 -40.20 -19.17
CA VAL A 1016 -0.21 -40.24 -20.19
C VAL A 1016 -1.43 -40.84 -19.49
N PRO A 1017 -2.45 -40.02 -19.20
CA PRO A 1017 -3.70 -40.52 -18.63
C PRO A 1017 -4.42 -41.45 -19.63
N ALA A 1018 -5.37 -42.24 -19.12
CA ALA A 1018 -6.21 -43.07 -19.97
C ALA A 1018 -7.08 -42.20 -20.93
N PRO A 1019 -7.40 -42.68 -22.14
CA PRO A 1019 -8.26 -41.94 -23.06
C PRO A 1019 -9.67 -41.80 -22.46
N GLU A 1020 -10.15 -40.57 -22.37
CA GLU A 1020 -11.46 -40.24 -21.80
C GLU A 1020 -12.55 -40.12 -22.88
N VAL A 1021 -12.17 -39.70 -24.09
CA VAL A 1021 -13.08 -39.44 -25.21
C VAL A 1021 -12.46 -39.86 -26.55
N ASP A 1022 -13.30 -40.17 -27.54
CA ASP A 1022 -12.86 -40.25 -28.93
C ASP A 1022 -12.79 -38.83 -29.52
N LEU A 1023 -11.62 -38.42 -30.01
CA LEU A 1023 -11.39 -37.04 -30.43
C LEU A 1023 -12.28 -36.63 -31.60
N ASP A 1024 -12.46 -37.49 -32.59
CA ASP A 1024 -13.21 -37.16 -33.79
C ASP A 1024 -14.71 -37.01 -33.46
N ALA A 1025 -15.23 -37.92 -32.63
CA ALA A 1025 -16.59 -37.79 -32.09
C ALA A 1025 -16.76 -36.53 -31.22
N GLN A 1026 -15.79 -36.23 -30.36
CA GLN A 1026 -15.85 -35.07 -29.46
C GLN A 1026 -15.77 -33.74 -30.22
N LEU A 1027 -14.93 -33.65 -31.25
CA LEU A 1027 -14.86 -32.48 -32.13
C LEU A 1027 -16.15 -32.30 -32.93
N GLY A 1028 -16.83 -33.40 -33.30
CA GLY A 1028 -18.18 -33.35 -33.85
C GLY A 1028 -19.21 -32.72 -32.90
N VAL A 1029 -19.14 -33.03 -31.60
CA VAL A 1029 -19.99 -32.40 -30.56
C VAL A 1029 -19.68 -30.91 -30.41
N VAL A 1030 -18.40 -30.54 -30.37
CA VAL A 1030 -17.96 -29.13 -30.30
C VAL A 1030 -18.45 -28.34 -31.52
N ALA A 1031 -18.27 -28.88 -32.73
CA ALA A 1031 -18.73 -28.25 -33.97
C ALA A 1031 -20.26 -28.07 -34.01
N GLY A 1032 -21.02 -29.05 -33.52
CA GLY A 1032 -22.48 -28.95 -33.43
C GLY A 1032 -22.95 -27.84 -32.49
N LEU A 1033 -22.25 -27.63 -31.37
CA LEU A 1033 -22.51 -26.51 -30.46
C LEU A 1033 -22.08 -25.17 -31.08
N GLU A 1034 -21.00 -25.11 -31.85
CA GLU A 1034 -20.60 -23.90 -32.59
C GLU A 1034 -21.62 -23.52 -33.67
N ASP A 1035 -22.21 -24.50 -34.35
CA ASP A 1035 -23.33 -24.29 -35.27
C ASP A 1035 -24.57 -23.73 -34.54
N GLU A 1036 -24.85 -24.21 -33.33
CA GLU A 1036 -25.93 -23.70 -32.47
C GLU A 1036 -25.68 -22.24 -32.08
N TYR A 1037 -24.46 -21.91 -31.62
CA TYR A 1037 -24.09 -20.53 -31.32
C TYR A 1037 -24.25 -19.60 -32.53
N ARG A 1038 -23.82 -20.06 -33.71
CA ARG A 1038 -23.96 -19.28 -34.95
C ARG A 1038 -25.41 -18.97 -35.29
N ARG A 1039 -26.32 -19.92 -35.05
CA ARG A 1039 -27.77 -19.74 -35.30
C ARG A 1039 -28.46 -18.90 -34.24
N ASP A 1040 -28.17 -19.15 -32.97
CA ASP A 1040 -29.04 -18.71 -31.87
C ASP A 1040 -28.49 -17.46 -31.15
N VAL A 1041 -27.18 -17.24 -31.18
CA VAL A 1041 -26.51 -16.10 -30.54
C VAL A 1041 -25.90 -15.17 -31.58
N ALA A 1042 -24.96 -15.64 -32.40
CA ALA A 1042 -24.19 -14.78 -33.30
C ALA A 1042 -25.05 -14.06 -34.36
N SER A 1043 -26.13 -14.69 -34.82
CA SER A 1043 -27.07 -14.12 -35.80
C SER A 1043 -27.82 -12.88 -35.27
N ARG A 1044 -27.80 -12.65 -33.95
CA ARG A 1044 -28.49 -11.57 -33.25
C ARG A 1044 -27.55 -10.47 -32.74
N LEU A 1045 -26.25 -10.57 -33.06
CA LEU A 1045 -25.23 -9.60 -32.65
C LEU A 1045 -24.95 -8.61 -33.78
N GLU A 1046 -24.89 -7.32 -33.44
CA GLU A 1046 -24.49 -6.27 -34.38
C GLU A 1046 -22.96 -6.26 -34.58
N VAL A 1047 -22.50 -6.08 -35.82
CA VAL A 1047 -21.07 -6.10 -36.17
C VAL A 1047 -20.57 -4.68 -36.37
N ALA A 1048 -19.57 -4.26 -35.58
CA ALA A 1048 -18.88 -2.99 -35.79
C ALA A 1048 -17.99 -3.05 -37.04
N GLU A 1049 -17.94 -1.98 -37.82
CA GLU A 1049 -17.14 -1.89 -39.06
C GLU A 1049 -15.66 -2.17 -38.78
N GLY A 1050 -15.07 -3.16 -39.48
CA GLY A 1050 -13.67 -3.57 -39.32
C GLY A 1050 -13.39 -4.63 -38.24
N SER A 1051 -14.41 -5.12 -37.53
CA SER A 1051 -14.26 -6.20 -36.52
C SER A 1051 -14.46 -7.61 -37.10
N VAL A 1052 -13.90 -8.63 -36.43
CA VAL A 1052 -14.13 -10.04 -36.78
C VAL A 1052 -15.62 -10.36 -36.56
N PRO A 1053 -16.33 -10.96 -37.54
CA PRO A 1053 -17.74 -11.29 -37.38
C PRO A 1053 -17.98 -12.19 -36.16
N PRO A 1054 -19.02 -11.95 -35.33
CA PRO A 1054 -19.30 -12.77 -34.15
C PRO A 1054 -19.50 -14.25 -34.44
N SER A 1055 -19.90 -14.60 -35.67
CA SER A 1055 -20.01 -15.99 -36.14
C SER A 1055 -18.68 -16.73 -36.22
N GLU A 1056 -17.56 -16.00 -36.24
CA GLU A 1056 -16.19 -16.52 -36.38
C GLU A 1056 -15.50 -16.70 -35.02
N PHE A 1057 -16.12 -16.28 -33.91
CA PHE A 1057 -15.52 -16.30 -32.57
C PHE A 1057 -15.25 -17.72 -32.04
N PHE A 1058 -16.07 -18.70 -32.42
CA PHE A 1058 -15.95 -20.10 -32.00
C PHE A 1058 -15.96 -21.02 -33.22
N ARG A 1059 -14.76 -21.52 -33.60
CA ARG A 1059 -14.54 -22.43 -34.74
C ARG A 1059 -13.57 -23.56 -34.40
N TRP A 1060 -13.42 -23.85 -33.12
CA TRP A 1060 -12.44 -24.81 -32.61
C TRP A 1060 -12.76 -26.23 -33.08
N GLY A 1061 -14.02 -26.57 -33.32
CA GLY A 1061 -14.40 -27.86 -33.92
C GLY A 1061 -13.77 -28.10 -35.28
N THR A 1062 -13.55 -27.04 -36.07
CA THR A 1062 -12.91 -27.11 -37.40
C THR A 1062 -11.41 -26.78 -37.39
N GLU A 1063 -10.94 -25.97 -36.45
CA GLU A 1063 -9.53 -25.55 -36.39
C GLU A 1063 -8.64 -26.58 -35.66
N LEU A 1064 -9.14 -27.22 -34.60
CA LEU A 1064 -8.37 -28.16 -33.78
C LEU A 1064 -7.84 -29.39 -34.56
N PRO A 1065 -8.53 -29.98 -35.57
CA PRO A 1065 -7.94 -31.03 -36.40
C PRO A 1065 -6.63 -30.62 -37.09
N GLY A 1066 -6.57 -29.38 -37.61
CA GLY A 1066 -5.37 -28.84 -38.27
C GLY A 1066 -4.23 -28.62 -37.26
N VAL A 1067 -4.56 -28.13 -36.07
CA VAL A 1067 -3.61 -27.97 -34.96
C VAL A 1067 -3.10 -29.33 -34.49
N ALA A 1068 -3.98 -30.32 -34.31
CA ALA A 1068 -3.67 -31.68 -33.85
C ALA A 1068 -2.61 -32.37 -34.72
N GLY A 1069 -2.70 -32.18 -36.05
CA GLY A 1069 -1.72 -32.71 -37.02
C GLY A 1069 -0.33 -32.09 -36.88
N GLN A 1070 -0.23 -30.88 -36.34
CA GLN A 1070 1.02 -30.12 -36.18
C GLN A 1070 1.67 -30.31 -34.80
N VAL A 1071 0.95 -30.85 -33.81
CA VAL A 1071 1.48 -31.09 -32.47
C VAL A 1071 2.64 -32.09 -32.52
N GLN A 1072 3.81 -31.65 -32.10
CA GLN A 1072 5.04 -32.45 -32.10
C GLN A 1072 5.31 -33.14 -30.75
N GLY A 1073 4.64 -32.70 -29.68
CA GLY A 1073 4.79 -33.18 -28.32
C GLY A 1073 4.02 -32.31 -27.32
N LEU A 1074 4.05 -32.68 -26.05
CA LEU A 1074 3.32 -32.01 -24.96
C LEU A 1074 3.68 -30.53 -24.80
N GLU A 1075 4.96 -30.18 -24.96
CA GLU A 1075 5.44 -28.81 -24.81
C GLU A 1075 4.95 -27.90 -25.95
N HIS A 1076 4.94 -28.43 -27.19
CA HIS A 1076 4.38 -27.73 -28.34
C HIS A 1076 2.87 -27.52 -28.14
N TRP A 1077 2.18 -28.51 -27.56
CA TRP A 1077 0.77 -28.38 -27.20
C TRP A 1077 0.54 -27.27 -26.15
N GLU A 1078 1.28 -27.29 -25.03
CA GLU A 1078 1.11 -26.29 -23.97
C GLU A 1078 1.39 -24.85 -24.46
N ALA A 1079 2.35 -24.68 -25.37
CA ALA A 1079 2.61 -23.40 -26.01
C ALA A 1079 1.47 -22.95 -26.93
N LEU A 1080 0.97 -23.84 -27.79
CA LEU A 1080 -0.17 -23.56 -28.67
C LEU A 1080 -1.44 -23.24 -27.85
N GLU A 1081 -1.71 -24.04 -26.82
CA GLU A 1081 -2.85 -23.87 -25.93
C GLU A 1081 -2.79 -22.51 -25.20
N GLY A 1082 -1.65 -22.20 -24.57
CA GLY A 1082 -1.49 -20.97 -23.79
C GLY A 1082 -1.37 -19.68 -24.61
N GLN A 1083 -0.88 -19.74 -25.85
CA GLN A 1083 -0.64 -18.54 -26.67
C GLN A 1083 -1.66 -18.32 -27.78
N ARG A 1084 -2.21 -19.40 -28.36
CA ARG A 1084 -3.06 -19.32 -29.56
C ARG A 1084 -4.50 -19.74 -29.31
N ILE A 1085 -4.78 -20.54 -28.29
CA ILE A 1085 -6.14 -21.07 -28.03
C ILE A 1085 -6.80 -20.32 -26.87
N LEU A 1086 -6.20 -20.37 -25.68
CA LEU A 1086 -6.84 -19.84 -24.46
C LEU A 1086 -7.01 -18.32 -24.45
N PRO A 1087 -6.03 -17.48 -24.88
CA PRO A 1087 -6.21 -16.02 -24.84
C PRO A 1087 -7.36 -15.50 -25.72
N PRO A 1088 -7.46 -15.83 -27.02
CA PRO A 1088 -8.59 -15.36 -27.83
C PRO A 1088 -9.92 -15.97 -27.39
N LEU A 1089 -9.93 -17.22 -26.90
CA LEU A 1089 -11.12 -17.84 -26.32
C LEU A 1089 -11.59 -17.08 -25.07
N GLY A 1090 -10.68 -16.78 -24.14
CA GLY A 1090 -10.97 -16.03 -22.92
C GLY A 1090 -11.45 -14.61 -23.21
N GLN A 1091 -10.84 -13.93 -24.18
CA GLN A 1091 -11.27 -12.61 -24.62
C GLN A 1091 -12.69 -12.63 -25.21
N ALA A 1092 -13.00 -13.59 -26.08
CA ALA A 1092 -14.34 -13.74 -26.66
C ALA A 1092 -15.40 -14.06 -25.59
N LEU A 1093 -15.10 -14.99 -24.67
CA LEU A 1093 -15.99 -15.33 -23.56
C LEU A 1093 -16.24 -14.13 -22.63
N SER A 1094 -15.19 -13.41 -22.23
CA SER A 1094 -15.29 -12.26 -21.33
C SER A 1094 -16.02 -11.08 -21.97
N ALA A 1095 -15.80 -10.85 -23.27
CA ALA A 1095 -16.48 -9.79 -24.01
C ALA A 1095 -17.99 -10.07 -24.09
N LEU A 1096 -18.40 -11.29 -24.44
CA LEU A 1096 -19.82 -11.65 -24.51
C LEU A 1096 -20.50 -11.68 -23.14
N ASP A 1097 -19.81 -12.11 -22.07
CA ASP A 1097 -20.34 -12.06 -20.70
C ASP A 1097 -20.63 -10.63 -20.21
N HIS A 1098 -19.83 -9.64 -20.62
CA HIS A 1098 -20.02 -8.24 -20.19
C HIS A 1098 -21.05 -7.46 -21.02
N HIS A 1099 -21.28 -7.86 -22.27
CA HIS A 1099 -22.05 -7.06 -23.23
C HIS A 1099 -23.44 -7.64 -23.55
N LEU A 1100 -23.73 -8.88 -23.18
CA LEU A 1100 -25.03 -9.50 -23.40
C LEU A 1100 -25.89 -9.44 -22.14
N SER A 1101 -27.13 -8.99 -22.29
CA SER A 1101 -28.14 -8.91 -21.22
C SER A 1101 -29.53 -9.30 -21.76
N GLY A 1102 -30.50 -9.52 -20.88
CA GLY A 1102 -31.85 -9.98 -21.25
C GLY A 1102 -31.88 -11.40 -21.84
N ASP A 1103 -32.90 -11.72 -22.64
CA ASP A 1103 -33.14 -13.05 -23.23
C ASP A 1103 -31.94 -13.60 -24.02
N LEU A 1104 -31.16 -12.73 -24.67
CA LEU A 1104 -29.96 -13.12 -25.41
C LEU A 1104 -28.80 -13.49 -24.47
N GLY A 1105 -28.69 -12.81 -23.31
CA GLY A 1105 -27.75 -13.13 -22.25
C GLY A 1105 -28.04 -14.51 -21.62
N GLU A 1106 -29.32 -14.83 -21.37
CA GLU A 1106 -29.71 -16.15 -20.87
C GLU A 1106 -29.38 -17.27 -21.88
N THR A 1107 -29.70 -17.04 -23.17
CA THR A 1107 -29.37 -17.95 -24.27
C THR A 1107 -27.86 -18.19 -24.37
N TRP A 1108 -27.07 -17.12 -24.23
CA TRP A 1108 -25.61 -17.17 -24.18
C TRP A 1108 -25.08 -18.00 -23.01
N HIS A 1109 -25.52 -17.72 -21.78
CA HIS A 1109 -25.05 -18.44 -20.59
C HIS A 1109 -25.40 -19.93 -20.65
N ALA A 1110 -26.62 -20.27 -21.09
CA ALA A 1110 -27.06 -21.66 -21.25
C ALA A 1110 -26.27 -22.41 -22.34
N TRP A 1111 -25.87 -21.73 -23.42
CA TRP A 1111 -24.98 -22.30 -24.43
C TRP A 1111 -23.56 -22.49 -23.90
N ARG A 1112 -22.98 -21.46 -23.26
CA ARG A 1112 -21.61 -21.48 -22.72
C ARG A 1112 -21.42 -22.61 -21.71
N ALA A 1113 -22.39 -22.80 -20.82
CA ALA A 1113 -22.37 -23.87 -19.82
C ALA A 1113 -22.30 -25.28 -20.44
N ARG A 1114 -22.79 -25.45 -21.67
CA ARG A 1114 -22.68 -26.70 -22.43
C ARG A 1114 -21.41 -26.76 -23.27
N TYR A 1115 -20.98 -25.64 -23.86
CA TYR A 1115 -19.83 -25.61 -24.77
C TYR A 1115 -18.48 -25.79 -24.07
N VAL A 1116 -18.21 -25.01 -23.02
CA VAL A 1116 -16.90 -24.98 -22.36
C VAL A 1116 -16.45 -26.36 -21.87
N PRO A 1117 -17.30 -27.16 -21.18
CA PRO A 1117 -16.90 -28.50 -20.75
C PRO A 1117 -16.58 -29.45 -21.91
N GLN A 1118 -17.28 -29.32 -23.04
CA GLN A 1118 -17.06 -30.19 -24.21
C GLN A 1118 -15.77 -29.82 -24.96
N LEU A 1119 -15.47 -28.52 -25.06
CA LEU A 1119 -14.20 -28.05 -25.60
C LEU A 1119 -13.02 -28.48 -24.72
N GLN A 1120 -13.16 -28.36 -23.39
CA GLN A 1120 -12.14 -28.81 -22.43
C GLN A 1120 -11.80 -30.30 -22.57
N LYS A 1121 -12.80 -31.16 -22.82
CA LYS A 1121 -12.57 -32.58 -23.10
C LYS A 1121 -11.76 -32.81 -24.39
N ALA A 1122 -12.07 -32.06 -25.46
CA ALA A 1122 -11.32 -32.14 -26.71
C ALA A 1122 -9.86 -31.69 -26.54
N LEU A 1123 -9.64 -30.56 -25.85
CA LEU A 1123 -8.30 -30.06 -25.51
C LEU A 1123 -7.53 -31.07 -24.62
N GLY A 1124 -8.23 -31.71 -23.67
CA GLY A 1124 -7.67 -32.75 -22.80
C GLY A 1124 -7.17 -33.98 -23.58
N GLU A 1125 -7.95 -34.48 -24.54
CA GLU A 1125 -7.53 -35.61 -25.38
C GLU A 1125 -6.36 -35.24 -26.31
N LEU A 1126 -6.33 -34.01 -26.84
CA LEU A 1126 -5.18 -33.52 -27.61
C LEU A 1126 -3.92 -33.44 -26.76
N ARG A 1127 -4.03 -32.95 -25.52
CA ARG A 1127 -2.94 -32.95 -24.55
C ARG A 1127 -2.45 -34.37 -24.25
N ARG A 1128 -3.35 -35.34 -24.10
CA ARG A 1128 -3.02 -36.75 -23.89
C ARG A 1128 -2.24 -37.35 -25.08
N ARG A 1129 -2.70 -37.12 -26.32
CA ARG A 1129 -1.98 -37.54 -27.54
C ARG A 1129 -0.62 -36.86 -27.67
N ALA A 1130 -0.51 -35.61 -27.27
CA ALA A 1130 0.76 -34.88 -27.21
C ALA A 1130 1.71 -35.51 -26.17
N ALA A 1131 1.18 -35.89 -25.01
CA ALA A 1131 1.92 -36.62 -23.97
C ALA A 1131 2.40 -38.00 -24.45
N GLU A 1132 1.60 -38.73 -25.25
CA GLU A 1132 2.03 -39.99 -25.88
C GLU A 1132 3.24 -39.81 -26.78
N LYS A 1133 3.23 -38.77 -27.62
CA LYS A 1133 4.37 -38.43 -28.49
C LYS A 1133 5.63 -38.14 -27.68
N SER A 1134 5.53 -37.30 -26.63
CA SER A 1134 6.68 -36.99 -25.75
C SER A 1134 7.17 -38.21 -24.95
N ARG A 1135 6.27 -39.13 -24.56
CA ARG A 1135 6.65 -40.40 -23.91
C ARG A 1135 7.48 -41.29 -24.84
N GLY A 1136 7.13 -41.37 -26.12
CA GLY A 1136 7.91 -42.14 -27.11
C GLY A 1136 9.36 -41.66 -27.23
N VAL A 1137 9.58 -40.34 -27.22
CA VAL A 1137 10.94 -39.75 -27.23
C VAL A 1137 11.69 -40.06 -25.93
N SER A 1138 11.01 -39.93 -24.78
CA SER A 1138 11.59 -40.22 -23.45
C SER A 1138 12.02 -41.68 -23.30
N ALA A 1139 11.20 -42.63 -23.76
CA ALA A 1139 11.52 -44.06 -23.72
C ALA A 1139 12.75 -44.41 -24.59
N GLY A 1140 12.92 -43.74 -25.73
CA GLY A 1140 14.08 -43.90 -26.60
C GLY A 1140 15.39 -43.42 -25.97
N LEU A 1141 15.31 -42.40 -25.10
CA LEU A 1141 16.44 -41.89 -24.32
C LEU A 1141 16.77 -42.81 -23.14
N GLU A 1142 15.77 -43.23 -22.39
CA GLU A 1142 15.92 -44.17 -21.27
C GLU A 1142 16.62 -45.45 -21.74
N ALA A 1143 16.19 -46.02 -22.87
CA ALA A 1143 16.83 -47.20 -23.47
C ALA A 1143 18.31 -47.00 -23.84
N ALA A 1144 18.72 -45.76 -24.13
CA ALA A 1144 20.11 -45.44 -24.49
C ALA A 1144 21.01 -45.22 -23.26
N ILE A 1145 20.44 -44.68 -22.17
CA ILE A 1145 21.21 -44.31 -20.97
C ILE A 1145 21.21 -45.42 -19.91
N ASP A 1146 20.14 -46.20 -19.78
CA ASP A 1146 20.01 -47.23 -18.74
C ASP A 1146 21.16 -48.26 -18.71
N PRO A 1147 21.72 -48.73 -19.85
CA PRO A 1147 22.88 -49.61 -19.84
C PRO A 1147 24.13 -48.99 -19.21
N LEU A 1148 24.21 -47.67 -19.15
CA LEU A 1148 25.33 -46.90 -18.61
C LEU A 1148 25.14 -46.50 -17.14
N LEU A 1149 23.96 -46.77 -16.57
CA LEU A 1149 23.63 -46.45 -15.18
C LEU A 1149 23.67 -47.72 -14.29
N PRO A 1150 23.96 -47.58 -12.98
CA PRO A 1150 23.87 -48.68 -12.02
C PRO A 1150 22.46 -49.31 -11.99
N PRO A 1151 22.34 -50.64 -11.84
CA PRO A 1151 21.06 -51.34 -11.89
C PRO A 1151 19.97 -50.75 -10.99
N GLU A 1152 20.32 -50.35 -9.77
CA GLU A 1152 19.44 -49.79 -8.77
C GLU A 1152 18.86 -48.41 -9.13
N ARG A 1153 19.44 -47.71 -10.11
CA ARG A 1153 18.98 -46.39 -10.59
C ARG A 1153 18.33 -46.43 -11.98
N ARG A 1154 18.28 -47.59 -12.63
CA ARG A 1154 17.62 -47.74 -13.96
C ARG A 1154 16.11 -47.54 -13.89
N GLY A 1155 15.47 -47.78 -12.75
CA GLY A 1155 14.03 -47.56 -12.55
C GLY A 1155 13.63 -46.12 -12.20
N GLU A 1156 14.59 -45.21 -12.04
CA GLU A 1156 14.32 -43.82 -11.66
C GLU A 1156 13.75 -43.01 -12.85
N THR A 1157 13.14 -41.87 -12.55
CA THR A 1157 12.59 -40.97 -13.57
C THR A 1157 13.69 -40.41 -14.48
N LEU A 1158 13.34 -40.08 -15.73
CA LEU A 1158 14.28 -39.47 -16.68
C LEU A 1158 14.84 -38.14 -16.15
N SER A 1159 14.04 -37.37 -15.41
CA SER A 1159 14.47 -36.12 -14.77
C SER A 1159 15.59 -36.37 -13.76
N ARG A 1160 15.44 -37.34 -12.86
CA ARG A 1160 16.50 -37.71 -11.90
C ARG A 1160 17.75 -38.21 -12.60
N LYS A 1161 17.61 -39.07 -13.60
CA LYS A 1161 18.75 -39.57 -14.40
C LYS A 1161 19.50 -38.42 -15.07
N ALA A 1162 18.78 -37.50 -15.71
CA ALA A 1162 19.37 -36.35 -16.38
C ALA A 1162 20.07 -35.40 -15.39
N LEU A 1163 19.40 -35.01 -14.30
CA LEU A 1163 19.99 -34.18 -13.25
C LEU A 1163 21.23 -34.84 -12.64
N TRP A 1164 21.19 -36.15 -12.40
CA TRP A 1164 22.32 -36.88 -11.84
C TRP A 1164 23.53 -36.90 -12.77
N VAL A 1165 23.32 -37.13 -14.07
CA VAL A 1165 24.40 -37.07 -15.07
C VAL A 1165 25.02 -35.67 -15.10
N VAL A 1166 24.20 -34.62 -15.19
CA VAL A 1166 24.68 -33.23 -15.25
C VAL A 1166 25.40 -32.82 -13.97
N ALA A 1167 24.83 -33.13 -12.79
CA ALA A 1167 25.43 -32.82 -11.49
C ALA A 1167 26.69 -33.65 -11.18
N SER A 1168 26.91 -34.76 -11.89
CA SER A 1168 28.12 -35.58 -11.77
C SER A 1168 29.22 -35.17 -12.75
N THR A 1169 28.93 -34.28 -13.70
CA THR A 1169 29.88 -33.86 -14.73
C THR A 1169 31.02 -33.06 -14.11
N PRO A 1170 32.29 -33.48 -14.28
CA PRO A 1170 33.44 -32.73 -13.77
C PRO A 1170 33.45 -31.29 -14.27
N GLY A 1171 33.64 -30.34 -13.35
CA GLY A 1171 33.62 -28.90 -13.65
C GLY A 1171 32.27 -28.21 -13.46
N VAL A 1172 31.18 -28.95 -13.24
CA VAL A 1172 29.87 -28.38 -12.87
C VAL A 1172 29.81 -28.13 -11.36
N SER A 1173 29.49 -26.90 -10.96
CA SER A 1173 29.29 -26.54 -9.54
C SER A 1173 27.85 -26.79 -9.09
N SER A 1174 26.87 -26.31 -9.87
CA SER A 1174 25.45 -26.49 -9.56
C SER A 1174 24.57 -26.55 -10.81
N VAL A 1175 23.45 -27.24 -10.70
CA VAL A 1175 22.45 -27.44 -11.75
C VAL A 1175 21.16 -26.73 -11.37
N LEU A 1176 20.81 -25.69 -12.11
CA LEU A 1176 19.68 -24.81 -11.79
C LEU A 1176 18.37 -25.38 -12.36
N VAL A 1177 17.44 -25.73 -11.46
CA VAL A 1177 16.18 -26.38 -11.83
C VAL A 1177 14.99 -25.46 -11.56
N GLY A 1178 14.11 -25.32 -12.54
CA GLY A 1178 12.88 -24.53 -12.44
C GLY A 1178 11.80 -25.18 -11.58
N MET A 1179 11.96 -25.16 -10.25
CA MET A 1179 11.13 -25.89 -9.30
C MET A 1179 9.87 -25.11 -8.88
N ARG A 1180 8.85 -25.06 -9.74
CA ARG A 1180 7.61 -24.29 -9.49
C ARG A 1180 6.61 -24.96 -8.54
N ARG A 1181 6.78 -26.25 -8.24
CA ARG A 1181 5.84 -27.06 -7.46
C ARG A 1181 6.58 -27.96 -6.48
N GLU A 1182 5.94 -28.25 -5.35
CA GLU A 1182 6.56 -28.97 -4.24
C GLU A 1182 6.92 -30.44 -4.54
N ASP A 1183 6.14 -31.10 -5.41
CA ASP A 1183 6.42 -32.44 -5.92
C ASP A 1183 7.70 -32.46 -6.76
N TYR A 1184 7.86 -31.44 -7.61
CA TYR A 1184 9.03 -31.29 -8.46
C TYR A 1184 10.29 -30.89 -7.68
N VAL A 1185 10.15 -30.11 -6.59
CA VAL A 1185 11.23 -29.89 -5.63
C VAL A 1185 11.70 -31.23 -5.07
N ALA A 1186 10.78 -32.06 -4.59
CA ALA A 1186 11.11 -33.36 -4.00
C ALA A 1186 11.81 -34.30 -5.00
N ASP A 1187 11.40 -34.27 -6.28
CA ASP A 1187 12.02 -35.05 -7.34
C ASP A 1187 13.47 -34.62 -7.64
N ALA A 1188 13.72 -33.31 -7.72
CA ALA A 1188 15.02 -32.76 -8.06
C ALA A 1188 16.05 -32.92 -6.93
N VAL A 1189 15.67 -32.62 -5.68
CA VAL A 1189 16.60 -32.67 -4.53
C VAL A 1189 17.00 -34.10 -4.15
N ALA A 1190 16.23 -35.11 -4.53
CA ALA A 1190 16.54 -36.52 -4.27
C ALA A 1190 17.94 -36.93 -4.81
N VAL A 1191 18.36 -36.31 -5.91
CA VAL A 1191 19.67 -36.56 -6.55
C VAL A 1191 20.84 -36.09 -5.68
N MET A 1192 20.63 -35.14 -4.75
CA MET A 1192 21.69 -34.65 -3.86
C MET A 1192 22.21 -35.73 -2.89
N SER A 1193 21.45 -36.80 -2.68
CA SER A 1193 21.86 -37.95 -1.84
C SER A 1193 22.55 -39.05 -2.64
N TRP A 1194 22.78 -38.87 -3.94
CA TRP A 1194 23.37 -39.89 -4.81
C TRP A 1194 24.87 -39.61 -5.00
N PRO A 1195 25.72 -40.65 -4.97
CA PRO A 1195 27.14 -40.49 -5.27
C PRO A 1195 27.32 -40.03 -6.73
N PRO A 1196 28.38 -39.26 -7.05
CA PRO A 1196 28.65 -38.87 -8.43
C PRO A 1196 28.77 -40.08 -9.36
N LEU A 1197 28.18 -39.99 -10.56
CA LEU A 1197 28.35 -40.99 -11.62
C LEU A 1197 29.81 -41.04 -12.08
N ALA A 1198 30.36 -42.24 -12.26
CA ALA A 1198 31.78 -42.43 -12.56
C ALA A 1198 32.20 -41.94 -13.97
N ASP A 1199 31.36 -42.13 -14.99
CA ASP A 1199 31.63 -41.68 -16.37
C ASP A 1199 30.39 -41.02 -17.01
N PRO A 1200 30.05 -39.78 -16.63
CA PRO A 1200 28.95 -39.05 -17.26
C PRO A 1200 29.22 -38.76 -18.75
N ALA A 1201 30.49 -38.71 -19.17
CA ALA A 1201 30.86 -38.46 -20.57
C ALA A 1201 30.40 -39.59 -21.52
N ALA A 1202 30.36 -40.84 -21.06
CA ALA A 1202 29.79 -41.94 -21.82
C ALA A 1202 28.31 -41.74 -22.14
N VAL A 1203 27.54 -41.18 -21.20
CA VAL A 1203 26.10 -40.90 -21.38
C VAL A 1203 25.89 -39.85 -22.47
N TYR A 1204 26.63 -38.73 -22.42
CA TYR A 1204 26.54 -37.69 -23.45
C TYR A 1204 26.90 -38.22 -24.85
N ARG A 1205 27.95 -39.06 -24.96
CA ARG A 1205 28.33 -39.69 -26.24
C ARG A 1205 27.24 -40.62 -26.77
N ALA A 1206 26.62 -41.43 -25.90
CA ALA A 1206 25.56 -42.35 -26.28
C ALA A 1206 24.30 -41.60 -26.78
N VAL A 1207 23.89 -40.54 -26.08
CA VAL A 1207 22.75 -39.71 -26.49
C VAL A 1207 23.05 -38.99 -27.81
N ARG A 1208 24.25 -38.40 -27.96
CA ARG A 1208 24.67 -37.72 -29.20
C ARG A 1208 24.71 -38.68 -30.40
N ALA A 1209 25.22 -39.89 -30.22
CA ALA A 1209 25.26 -40.91 -31.28
C ALA A 1209 23.84 -41.31 -31.74
N ARG A 1210 22.90 -41.42 -30.81
CA ARG A 1210 21.50 -41.77 -31.10
C ARG A 1210 20.73 -40.62 -31.74
N ALA A 1211 21.02 -39.37 -31.34
CA ALA A 1211 20.48 -38.18 -31.98
C ALA A 1211 20.88 -38.11 -33.47
N ALA A 1212 22.13 -38.47 -33.79
CA ALA A 1212 22.61 -38.53 -35.18
C ALA A 1212 21.94 -39.62 -36.02
N THR A 1213 21.47 -40.72 -35.42
CA THR A 1213 20.79 -41.83 -36.14
C THR A 1213 19.30 -41.55 -36.42
N LEU A 1214 18.70 -40.60 -35.70
CA LEU A 1214 17.31 -40.16 -35.87
C LEU A 1214 17.14 -39.01 -36.88
N VAL A 1215 18.22 -38.48 -37.46
CA VAL A 1215 18.21 -37.46 -38.51
C VAL A 1215 18.26 -38.10 -39.92
N THR A 1216 18.55 -39.40 -40.00
CA THR A 1216 18.63 -40.18 -41.25
C THR A 1216 17.46 -41.13 -41.46
N ALA A 1217 16.42 -41.07 -40.63
CA ALA A 1217 15.15 -41.80 -40.74
C ALA A 1217 14.00 -40.80 -40.66
#